data_AF-A0A6U0HXL9-F1
#
_entry.id   AF-A0A6U0HXL9-F1
#
_cell.length_a   1.000
_cell.length_b   1.000
_cell.length_c   1.000
_cell.angle_alpha   90.00
_cell.angle_beta   90.00
_cell.angle_gamma   90.00
#
_symmetry.space_group_name_H-M   'P 1'
#
loop_
_entity.id
_entity.type
_entity.pdbx_description
1 polymer ?
#
loop_
_entity_poly.entity_id
_entity_poly.type
_entity_poly.pdbx_seq_one_letter_code
_entity_poly.pdbx_strand_id
1 'polypeptide(L)'
;QFAINMMSKNSHDSNEAQFITSAENDTNSTNENVATFDDNVHLSHGQSHLKHMFTLSDENTRVASLWQLRFAVLCSVINSDLLSPSFPLMVGKDHPDAFPSTGPFDFNSATYFIPMCSLLGVAIASIFVGKISDRVGRKRVMIFLSILSGIGSIVKFFLRKSFWGFCIANFAFSLFFGNLPVAMAYVGDVFSSKKDKEQELGTLVGCFVTGSSMGGIIAILMGKSGLFAPLWVGAGMMFLSAIITALFMINPDDRRMQPIKMETIHDGEKIKRPKSIDRRLLWNIILGALADNFGSATLFSLCLSPLALEHYTLNFLHVGEEPILSIVGFQWLAVCVAFMVIPSAMFTPNVFAKISIAGTCVLGNILTAVVTLILLLIGNMTATSGSFAGFVATLYLGLPFTVFSQLSTAPMLDMIAPEDKLGYVQGLNSAAMNVGMAIAPWIFGLLADRVGTNTAIWVGIGISLLAALINAPLMLHKGYGPSKKEESVSKKVLPGEDEKMIKRILDGEYISSEDHYNINRQRWMQGKPMLVPKVKNYEEDKHVIGDLRRRATDSFRFVTEDIDRILAEIANPEPDSEEDLPDLLKMYNSACRDDEKLIKKTNSELGQWISDYLMDNGYQPHIYSLLIKQMVIMAFPSMTTEYTPDNLNQSLVKEKQVMNGYLEATEKDNFLDNVL
;
A
#
# COMPACT_ATOMS: atom_id res chain seq x y z
N GLN A 1 18.45 -22.85 -57.54
CA GLN A 1 18.88 -24.25 -57.76
C GLN A 1 19.39 -24.99 -56.50
N PHE A 2 19.46 -24.39 -55.30
CA PHE A 2 19.67 -25.15 -54.04
C PHE A 2 18.38 -25.31 -53.19
N ALA A 3 17.27 -24.68 -53.59
CA ALA A 3 15.99 -24.71 -52.88
C ALA A 3 14.95 -25.69 -53.48
N ILE A 4 15.34 -26.61 -54.37
CA ILE A 4 14.42 -27.53 -55.08
C ILE A 4 14.61 -29.01 -54.66
N ASN A 5 15.60 -29.36 -53.84
CA ASN A 5 15.90 -30.76 -53.51
C ASN A 5 15.43 -31.27 -52.13
N MET A 6 14.59 -30.54 -51.38
CA MET A 6 14.17 -30.99 -50.04
C MET A 6 12.66 -31.21 -49.84
N MET A 7 11.81 -31.00 -50.84
CA MET A 7 10.34 -31.15 -50.70
C MET A 7 9.75 -32.29 -51.55
N SER A 8 10.38 -33.45 -51.58
CA SER A 8 9.81 -34.63 -52.22
C SER A 8 10.33 -35.92 -51.58
N LYS A 9 9.76 -36.26 -50.41
CA LYS A 9 9.39 -37.65 -50.09
C LYS A 9 8.57 -37.73 -48.80
N ASN A 10 7.36 -38.24 -48.99
CA ASN A 10 6.47 -38.88 -48.03
C ASN A 10 5.57 -37.99 -47.18
N SER A 11 4.63 -37.36 -47.89
CA SER A 11 3.22 -37.46 -47.56
C SER A 11 2.74 -38.92 -47.59
N HIS A 12 2.06 -39.40 -46.55
CA HIS A 12 0.71 -39.98 -46.72
C HIS A 12 -0.01 -40.17 -45.38
N ASP A 13 -1.24 -39.66 -45.38
CA ASP A 13 -2.44 -40.10 -44.66
C ASP A 13 -2.76 -39.54 -43.27
N SER A 14 -3.51 -38.44 -43.35
CA SER A 14 -4.66 -38.01 -42.54
C SER A 14 -5.62 -39.12 -42.10
N ASN A 15 -6.08 -39.09 -40.85
CA ASN A 15 -7.47 -38.74 -40.49
C ASN A 15 -7.80 -38.89 -38.99
N GLU A 16 -8.62 -37.94 -38.55
CA GLU A 16 -9.73 -38.02 -37.58
C GLU A 16 -9.52 -38.33 -36.09
N ALA A 17 -10.27 -37.53 -35.33
CA ALA A 17 -10.49 -37.57 -33.90
C ALA A 17 -11.30 -38.78 -33.44
N GLN A 18 -11.06 -39.27 -32.23
CA GLN A 18 -12.13 -39.66 -31.30
C GLN A 18 -11.64 -39.89 -29.88
N PHE A 19 -12.45 -39.40 -28.94
CA PHE A 19 -12.52 -39.76 -27.53
C PHE A 19 -12.66 -41.29 -27.35
N ILE A 20 -12.25 -41.77 -26.16
CA ILE A 20 -12.95 -42.72 -25.26
C ILE A 20 -11.97 -43.70 -24.58
N THR A 21 -12.04 -43.62 -23.24
CA THR A 21 -11.73 -44.54 -22.14
C THR A 21 -11.32 -46.00 -22.39
N SER A 22 -10.57 -46.50 -21.40
CA SER A 22 -10.64 -47.80 -20.70
C SER A 22 -9.28 -48.52 -20.74
N ALA A 23 -8.62 -48.66 -19.59
CA ALA A 23 -8.76 -49.74 -18.60
C ALA A 23 -7.70 -50.84 -18.82
N GLU A 24 -6.96 -51.08 -17.73
CA GLU A 24 -6.48 -52.40 -17.27
C GLU A 24 -5.75 -53.33 -18.25
N ASN A 25 -4.45 -53.57 -18.03
CA ASN A 25 -4.01 -54.69 -17.21
C ASN A 25 -2.48 -54.88 -17.20
N ASP A 26 -1.96 -55.04 -15.99
CA ASP A 26 -0.98 -56.03 -15.54
C ASP A 26 0.08 -56.58 -16.52
N THR A 27 1.35 -56.52 -16.12
CA THR A 27 1.99 -57.65 -15.41
C THR A 27 3.49 -57.43 -15.12
N ASN A 28 3.87 -57.84 -13.90
CA ASN A 28 5.12 -58.51 -13.50
C ASN A 28 6.47 -57.77 -13.58
N SER A 29 7.09 -57.53 -12.42
CA SER A 29 8.01 -58.54 -11.84
C SER A 29 8.52 -58.13 -10.45
N THR A 30 8.10 -58.94 -9.48
CA THR A 30 8.80 -59.44 -8.28
C THR A 30 10.23 -58.94 -7.99
N ASN A 31 10.43 -58.43 -6.77
CA ASN A 31 11.32 -59.12 -5.83
C ASN A 31 11.02 -58.76 -4.38
N GLU A 32 10.77 -59.81 -3.61
CA GLU A 32 10.59 -59.83 -2.16
C GLU A 32 11.91 -59.51 -1.45
N ASN A 33 11.81 -58.77 -0.33
CA ASN A 33 12.58 -59.09 0.86
C ASN A 33 11.81 -58.62 2.09
N VAL A 34 11.51 -59.61 2.94
CA VAL A 34 10.72 -59.53 4.17
C VAL A 34 11.57 -59.01 5.31
N ALA A 35 11.04 -58.04 6.06
CA ALA A 35 11.46 -57.76 7.44
C ALA A 35 10.26 -57.29 8.28
N THR A 36 9.71 -58.26 9.03
CA THR A 36 9.06 -58.18 10.35
C THR A 36 8.13 -57.00 10.69
N PHE A 37 6.84 -57.33 10.82
CA PHE A 37 5.76 -56.57 11.46
C PHE A 37 5.97 -56.44 12.97
N ASP A 38 5.69 -55.25 13.51
CA ASP A 38 5.29 -55.05 14.90
C ASP A 38 3.91 -54.36 14.89
N ASP A 39 2.91 -55.07 15.37
CA ASP A 39 1.49 -54.72 15.32
C ASP A 39 1.17 -53.64 16.36
N ASN A 40 0.83 -52.42 15.92
CA ASN A 40 -0.05 -51.49 16.65
C ASN A 40 -0.38 -50.23 15.82
N VAL A 41 -1.01 -50.39 14.65
CA VAL A 41 -1.69 -49.28 13.96
C VAL A 41 -3.00 -49.76 13.35
N HIS A 42 -4.06 -49.77 14.15
CA HIS A 42 -5.42 -49.70 13.61
C HIS A 42 -6.30 -48.86 14.53
N LEU A 43 -6.48 -47.59 14.17
CA LEU A 43 -7.67 -46.74 14.37
C LEU A 43 -7.34 -45.27 13.97
N SER A 44 -7.04 -45.02 12.70
CA SER A 44 -6.93 -43.62 12.21
C SER A 44 -7.30 -43.40 10.72
N HIS A 45 -7.65 -44.44 9.97
CA HIS A 45 -7.83 -44.35 8.52
C HIS A 45 -9.16 -43.72 8.05
N GLY A 46 -9.94 -43.12 8.94
CA GLY A 46 -11.15 -42.35 8.58
C GLY A 46 -10.95 -40.83 8.48
N GLN A 47 -9.85 -40.27 9.01
CA GLN A 47 -9.64 -38.81 9.08
C GLN A 47 -8.54 -38.27 8.16
N SER A 48 -7.79 -39.13 7.44
CA SER A 48 -6.66 -38.69 6.61
C SER A 48 -7.05 -38.18 5.22
N HIS A 49 -8.17 -38.65 4.64
CA HIS A 49 -8.51 -38.29 3.25
C HIS A 49 -8.97 -36.84 3.04
N LEU A 50 -9.39 -36.12 4.08
CA LEU A 50 -9.67 -34.68 3.99
C LEU A 50 -8.44 -33.80 4.26
N LYS A 51 -7.33 -34.38 4.73
CA LYS A 51 -6.08 -33.66 5.02
C LYS A 51 -5.15 -33.55 3.81
N HIS A 52 -5.40 -34.31 2.74
CA HIS A 52 -4.50 -34.44 1.60
C HIS A 52 -4.93 -33.67 0.34
N MET A 53 -6.05 -32.92 0.35
CA MET A 53 -6.44 -32.12 -0.82
C MET A 53 -5.67 -30.78 -0.95
N PHE A 54 -4.80 -30.46 0.00
CA PHE A 54 -3.91 -29.30 -0.07
C PHE A 54 -2.58 -29.67 0.60
N THR A 55 -1.70 -30.37 -0.10
CA THR A 55 -0.30 -30.56 0.32
C THR A 55 0.48 -29.26 0.09
N LEU A 56 1.12 -28.78 1.16
CA LEU A 56 1.48 -27.37 1.34
C LEU A 56 2.99 -27.13 1.22
N SER A 57 3.36 -26.45 0.15
CA SER A 57 4.60 -25.69 -0.02
C SER A 57 4.38 -24.75 -1.21
N ASP A 58 3.59 -23.68 -1.04
CA ASP A 58 3.19 -22.91 -2.22
C ASP A 58 2.75 -21.47 -1.92
N GLU A 59 3.35 -20.53 -2.65
CA GLU A 59 3.07 -19.08 -2.65
C GLU A 59 1.56 -18.78 -2.70
N ASN A 60 0.82 -19.62 -3.43
CA ASN A 60 -0.63 -19.60 -3.56
C ASN A 60 -1.38 -19.64 -2.22
N THR A 61 -0.89 -20.41 -1.23
CA THR A 61 -1.55 -20.53 0.07
C THR A 61 -1.36 -19.25 0.90
N ARG A 62 -0.16 -18.64 0.82
CA ARG A 62 0.12 -17.35 1.45
C ARG A 62 -0.75 -16.25 0.85
N VAL A 63 -0.84 -16.23 -0.48
CA VAL A 63 -1.71 -15.30 -1.21
C VAL A 63 -3.18 -15.47 -0.79
N ALA A 64 -3.70 -16.70 -0.74
CA ALA A 64 -5.06 -16.97 -0.29
C ALA A 64 -5.30 -16.51 1.16
N SER A 65 -4.33 -16.75 2.06
CA SER A 65 -4.44 -16.32 3.45
C SER A 65 -4.42 -14.79 3.59
N LEU A 66 -3.64 -14.07 2.78
CA LEU A 66 -3.59 -12.61 2.78
C LEU A 66 -4.87 -12.01 2.18
N TRP A 67 -5.40 -12.60 1.11
CA TRP A 67 -6.72 -12.24 0.58
C TRP A 67 -7.81 -12.41 1.62
N GLN A 68 -7.80 -13.52 2.35
CA GLN A 68 -8.78 -13.74 3.41
C GLN A 68 -8.61 -12.75 4.56
N LEU A 69 -7.37 -12.40 4.92
CA LEU A 69 -7.10 -11.37 5.93
C LEU A 69 -7.73 -10.03 5.54
N ARG A 70 -7.50 -9.59 4.30
CA ARG A 70 -8.06 -8.35 3.73
C ARG A 70 -9.59 -8.41 3.71
N PHE A 71 -10.16 -9.53 3.26
CA PHE A 71 -11.60 -9.74 3.24
C PHE A 71 -12.23 -9.68 4.63
N ALA A 72 -11.60 -10.30 5.64
CA ALA A 72 -12.08 -10.27 7.01
C ALA A 72 -12.07 -8.85 7.61
N VAL A 73 -10.99 -8.08 7.36
CA VAL A 73 -10.94 -6.67 7.75
C VAL A 73 -12.03 -5.87 7.04
N LEU A 74 -12.20 -6.05 5.72
CA LEU A 74 -13.24 -5.37 4.94
C LEU A 74 -14.65 -5.66 5.48
N CYS A 75 -15.00 -6.94 5.69
CA CYS A 75 -16.29 -7.33 6.26
C CYS A 75 -16.52 -6.73 7.64
N SER A 76 -15.48 -6.71 8.48
CA SER A 76 -15.53 -6.06 9.78
C SER A 76 -15.96 -4.60 9.59
N VAL A 77 -15.20 -3.81 8.83
CA VAL A 77 -15.43 -2.35 8.69
C VAL A 77 -16.77 -2.03 8.05
N ILE A 78 -17.20 -2.83 7.07
CA ILE A 78 -18.56 -2.75 6.54
C ILE A 78 -19.56 -2.90 7.69
N ASN A 79 -19.45 -3.96 8.50
CA ASN A 79 -20.39 -4.24 9.58
C ASN A 79 -20.45 -3.15 10.68
N SER A 80 -19.35 -2.44 10.96
CA SER A 80 -19.38 -1.32 11.92
C SER A 80 -20.12 -0.11 11.40
N ASP A 81 -19.98 0.20 10.10
CA ASP A 81 -20.47 1.46 9.51
C ASP A 81 -21.80 1.33 8.76
N LEU A 82 -22.41 0.13 8.75
CA LEU A 82 -23.69 -0.19 8.10
C LEU A 82 -24.87 0.73 8.46
N LEU A 83 -24.84 1.43 9.59
CA LEU A 83 -25.94 2.28 10.03
C LEU A 83 -25.56 3.76 10.07
N SER A 84 -24.30 4.10 9.75
CA SER A 84 -23.77 5.45 9.90
C SER A 84 -24.58 6.55 9.20
N PRO A 85 -25.03 6.41 7.93
CA PRO A 85 -25.83 7.46 7.30
C PRO A 85 -27.27 7.53 7.83
N SER A 86 -27.71 6.53 8.60
CA SER A 86 -29.08 6.44 9.11
C SER A 86 -29.21 6.91 10.56
N PHE A 87 -28.12 7.17 11.29
CA PHE A 87 -28.19 7.59 12.70
C PHE A 87 -29.09 8.82 12.95
N PRO A 88 -29.01 9.90 12.14
CA PRO A 88 -29.92 11.04 12.33
C PRO A 88 -31.39 10.65 12.14
N LEU A 89 -31.69 9.74 11.21
CA LEU A 89 -33.05 9.26 10.93
C LEU A 89 -33.57 8.28 11.98
N MET A 90 -32.68 7.55 12.65
CA MET A 90 -33.03 6.67 13.76
C MET A 90 -33.42 7.46 15.01
N VAL A 91 -32.96 8.71 15.13
CA VAL A 91 -33.25 9.62 16.24
C VAL A 91 -34.40 10.57 15.91
N GLY A 92 -34.54 10.99 14.66
CA GLY A 92 -35.60 11.89 14.20
C GLY A 92 -37.00 11.33 14.42
N LYS A 93 -37.96 12.18 14.82
CA LYS A 93 -39.32 11.74 15.19
C LYS A 93 -40.19 11.35 14.00
N ASP A 94 -39.78 11.72 12.79
CA ASP A 94 -40.62 11.64 11.58
C ASP A 94 -40.44 10.33 10.79
N HIS A 95 -39.59 9.42 11.26
CA HIS A 95 -39.35 8.13 10.60
C HIS A 95 -40.01 6.96 11.37
N PRO A 96 -40.74 6.03 10.70
CA PRO A 96 -41.45 4.93 11.37
C PRO A 96 -40.54 3.96 12.14
N ASP A 97 -39.30 3.83 11.72
CA ASP A 97 -38.29 3.01 12.40
C ASP A 97 -37.52 3.75 13.50
N ALA A 98 -37.75 5.04 13.72
CA ALA A 98 -37.01 5.80 14.72
C ALA A 98 -37.23 5.27 16.15
N PHE A 99 -36.28 5.57 17.02
CA PHE A 99 -36.37 5.23 18.44
C PHE A 99 -37.56 5.95 19.08
N PRO A 100 -38.40 5.26 19.87
CA PRO A 100 -39.55 5.90 20.52
C PRO A 100 -39.17 7.01 21.49
N SER A 101 -37.99 6.90 22.11
CA SER A 101 -37.45 7.91 23.02
C SER A 101 -35.93 7.82 23.06
N THR A 102 -35.28 8.98 23.07
CA THR A 102 -33.83 9.17 23.26
C THR A 102 -33.48 9.86 24.57
N GLY A 103 -34.48 10.07 25.44
CA GLY A 103 -34.30 10.82 26.69
C GLY A 103 -33.16 10.27 27.56
N PRO A 104 -32.33 11.16 28.15
CA PRO A 104 -32.47 12.62 28.24
C PRO A 104 -31.78 13.40 27.10
N PHE A 105 -31.39 12.74 26.00
CA PHE A 105 -30.71 13.39 24.89
C PHE A 105 -31.69 13.94 23.86
N ASP A 106 -31.38 15.15 23.39
CA ASP A 106 -32.02 15.81 22.25
C ASP A 106 -31.40 15.31 20.93
N PHE A 107 -31.84 15.85 19.79
CA PHE A 107 -31.54 15.33 18.46
C PHE A 107 -30.03 15.18 18.18
N ASN A 108 -29.22 16.22 18.42
CA ASN A 108 -27.80 16.16 18.06
C ASN A 108 -27.01 15.25 19.00
N SER A 109 -27.21 15.40 20.31
CA SER A 109 -26.56 14.55 21.31
C SER A 109 -26.93 13.08 21.13
N ALA A 110 -28.19 12.74 20.85
CA ALA A 110 -28.59 11.35 20.59
C ALA A 110 -27.98 10.79 19.30
N THR A 111 -27.93 11.60 18.23
CA THR A 111 -27.33 11.20 16.93
C THR A 111 -25.87 10.81 17.09
N TYR A 112 -25.09 11.57 17.88
CA TYR A 112 -23.67 11.32 18.07
C TYR A 112 -23.32 10.38 19.23
N PHE A 113 -24.27 10.14 20.14
CA PHE A 113 -24.07 9.16 21.21
C PHE A 113 -23.98 7.72 20.66
N ILE A 114 -24.75 7.39 19.61
CA ILE A 114 -24.76 6.06 18.99
C ILE A 114 -23.36 5.66 18.47
N PRO A 115 -22.69 6.44 17.59
CA PRO A 115 -21.33 6.12 17.14
C PRO A 115 -20.29 6.23 18.25
N MET A 116 -20.46 7.13 19.23
CA MET A 116 -19.56 7.20 20.40
C MET A 116 -19.51 5.85 21.14
N CYS A 117 -20.66 5.23 21.40
CA CYS A 117 -20.71 3.91 22.04
C CYS A 117 -19.92 2.85 21.28
N SER A 118 -20.01 2.85 19.94
CA SER A 118 -19.22 1.93 19.10
C SER A 118 -17.73 2.19 19.26
N LEU A 119 -17.29 3.44 19.02
CA LEU A 119 -15.88 3.83 19.02
C LEU A 119 -15.20 3.60 20.38
N LEU A 120 -15.89 3.84 21.49
CA LEU A 120 -15.37 3.53 22.83
C LEU A 120 -15.17 2.01 23.03
N GLY A 121 -16.10 1.19 22.53
CA GLY A 121 -15.95 -0.26 22.54
C GLY A 121 -14.72 -0.71 21.75
N VAL A 122 -14.54 -0.20 20.53
CA VAL A 122 -13.36 -0.49 19.70
C VAL A 122 -12.06 -0.03 20.37
N ALA A 123 -12.06 1.17 20.95
CA ALA A 123 -10.90 1.73 21.64
C ALA A 123 -10.45 0.82 22.80
N ILE A 124 -11.39 0.36 23.63
CA ILE A 124 -11.10 -0.57 24.73
C ILE A 124 -10.63 -1.93 24.18
N ALA A 125 -11.25 -2.45 23.12
CA ALA A 125 -10.85 -3.70 22.48
C ALA A 125 -9.40 -3.68 22.02
N SER A 126 -8.96 -2.57 21.42
CA SER A 126 -7.62 -2.42 20.84
C SER A 126 -6.48 -2.62 21.86
N ILE A 127 -6.74 -2.40 23.15
CA ILE A 127 -5.76 -2.54 24.24
C ILE A 127 -5.44 -4.01 24.52
N PHE A 128 -6.42 -4.90 24.40
CA PHE A 128 -6.32 -6.29 24.88
C PHE A 128 -6.34 -7.32 23.74
N VAL A 129 -7.10 -7.09 22.67
CA VAL A 129 -7.32 -8.07 21.61
C VAL A 129 -6.02 -8.51 20.93
N GLY A 130 -5.09 -7.58 20.69
CA GLY A 130 -3.77 -7.90 20.15
C GLY A 130 -3.03 -8.92 21.02
N LYS A 131 -2.92 -8.63 22.33
CA LYS A 131 -2.27 -9.51 23.33
C LYS A 131 -2.97 -10.86 23.47
N ILE A 132 -4.29 -10.89 23.40
CA ILE A 132 -5.07 -12.14 23.44
C ILE A 132 -4.76 -12.97 22.19
N SER A 133 -4.69 -12.32 21.01
CA SER A 133 -4.38 -13.00 19.76
C SER A 133 -2.94 -13.54 19.69
N ASP A 134 -1.99 -12.91 20.38
CA ASP A 134 -0.62 -13.45 20.55
C ASP A 134 -0.65 -14.78 21.30
N ARG A 135 -1.50 -14.91 22.35
CA ARG A 135 -1.53 -16.09 23.22
C ARG A 135 -2.41 -17.22 22.72
N VAL A 136 -3.55 -16.88 22.12
CA VAL A 136 -4.59 -17.84 21.69
C VAL A 136 -4.39 -18.27 20.23
N GLY A 137 -3.68 -17.45 19.45
CA GLY A 137 -3.44 -17.63 18.02
C GLY A 137 -4.33 -16.71 17.17
N ARG A 138 -3.71 -16.04 16.19
CA ARG A 138 -4.33 -15.02 15.32
C ARG A 138 -5.62 -15.49 14.66
N LYS A 139 -5.58 -16.64 13.98
CA LYS A 139 -6.71 -17.21 13.24
C LYS A 139 -7.92 -17.45 14.13
N ARG A 140 -7.71 -18.07 15.31
CA ARG A 140 -8.80 -18.41 16.24
C ARG A 140 -9.47 -17.16 16.78
N VAL A 141 -8.68 -16.14 17.12
CA VAL A 141 -9.22 -14.86 17.58
C VAL A 141 -9.99 -14.16 16.49
N MET A 142 -9.50 -14.11 15.24
CA MET A 142 -10.26 -13.52 14.13
C MET A 142 -11.62 -14.20 13.90
N ILE A 143 -11.66 -15.54 13.90
CA ILE A 143 -12.93 -16.28 13.78
C ILE A 143 -13.90 -15.90 14.91
N PHE A 144 -13.41 -15.86 16.15
CA PHE A 144 -14.21 -15.53 17.32
C PHE A 144 -14.77 -14.10 17.25
N LEU A 145 -13.93 -13.12 16.91
CA LEU A 145 -14.34 -11.73 16.73
C LEU A 145 -15.39 -11.60 15.62
N SER A 146 -15.22 -12.33 14.51
CA SER A 146 -16.19 -12.31 13.42
C SER A 146 -17.54 -12.89 13.82
N ILE A 147 -17.57 -14.04 14.51
CA ILE A 147 -18.82 -14.65 14.99
C ILE A 147 -19.54 -13.72 15.96
N LEU A 148 -18.82 -13.17 16.95
CA LEU A 148 -19.43 -12.27 17.94
C LEU A 148 -19.92 -10.96 17.31
N SER A 149 -19.22 -10.43 16.31
CA SER A 149 -19.68 -9.26 15.56
C SER A 149 -20.98 -9.55 14.80
N GLY A 150 -21.11 -10.74 14.22
CA GLY A 150 -22.34 -11.17 13.55
C GLY A 150 -23.51 -11.35 14.51
N ILE A 151 -23.28 -11.99 15.65
CA ILE A 151 -24.27 -12.09 16.75
C ILE A 151 -24.66 -10.69 17.25
N GLY A 152 -23.68 -9.79 17.39
CA GLY A 152 -23.92 -8.42 17.81
C GLY A 152 -24.86 -7.66 16.89
N SER A 153 -24.73 -7.84 15.57
CA SER A 153 -25.67 -7.25 14.60
C SER A 153 -27.09 -7.79 14.76
N ILE A 154 -27.25 -9.09 15.05
CA ILE A 154 -28.55 -9.69 15.36
C ILE A 154 -29.15 -9.11 16.65
N VAL A 155 -28.36 -9.05 17.72
CA VAL A 155 -28.81 -8.49 19.01
C VAL A 155 -29.20 -7.03 18.88
N LYS A 156 -28.40 -6.22 18.17
CA LYS A 156 -28.72 -4.82 17.84
C LYS A 156 -30.07 -4.71 17.12
N PHE A 157 -30.36 -5.60 16.17
CA PHE A 157 -31.64 -5.61 15.47
C PHE A 157 -32.82 -5.90 16.41
N PHE A 158 -32.70 -6.85 17.33
CA PHE A 158 -33.76 -7.13 18.30
C PHE A 158 -33.96 -6.01 19.33
N LEU A 159 -32.89 -5.28 19.67
CA LEU A 159 -32.94 -4.14 20.59
C LEU A 159 -33.28 -2.81 19.92
N ARG A 160 -33.57 -2.79 18.61
CA ARG A 160 -33.85 -1.56 17.83
C ARG A 160 -35.00 -0.69 18.36
N LYS A 161 -35.90 -1.24 19.18
CA LYS A 161 -37.02 -0.50 19.78
C LYS A 161 -36.67 0.22 21.08
N SER A 162 -35.43 0.11 21.55
CA SER A 162 -34.91 0.83 22.72
C SER A 162 -33.59 1.51 22.37
N PHE A 163 -33.55 2.84 22.44
CA PHE A 163 -32.32 3.61 22.21
C PHE A 163 -31.17 3.14 23.11
N TRP A 164 -31.43 3.02 24.42
CA TRP A 164 -30.44 2.58 25.40
C TRP A 164 -30.05 1.11 25.22
N GLY A 165 -31.02 0.23 24.98
CA GLY A 165 -30.75 -1.18 24.69
C GLY A 165 -29.86 -1.33 23.45
N PHE A 166 -30.15 -0.57 22.40
CA PHE A 166 -29.34 -0.52 21.19
C PHE A 166 -27.93 0.02 21.48
N CYS A 167 -27.79 1.13 22.21
CA CYS A 167 -26.47 1.71 22.52
C CYS A 167 -25.61 0.79 23.38
N ILE A 168 -26.20 0.11 24.37
CA ILE A 168 -25.49 -0.88 25.20
C ILE A 168 -25.02 -2.06 24.35
N ALA A 169 -25.87 -2.59 23.48
CA ALA A 169 -25.46 -3.65 22.55
C ALA A 169 -24.40 -3.15 21.57
N ASN A 170 -24.52 -1.91 21.09
CA ASN A 170 -23.54 -1.31 20.20
C ASN A 170 -22.17 -1.22 20.87
N PHE A 171 -22.10 -0.75 22.12
CA PHE A 171 -20.87 -0.72 22.90
C PHE A 171 -20.32 -2.12 23.18
N ALA A 172 -21.15 -3.02 23.72
CA ALA A 172 -20.74 -4.35 24.14
C ALA A 172 -20.20 -5.20 22.98
N PHE A 173 -20.86 -5.14 21.82
CA PHE A 173 -20.42 -5.91 20.67
C PHE A 173 -19.30 -5.24 19.87
N SER A 174 -19.11 -3.92 20.02
CA SER A 174 -17.94 -3.24 19.45
C SER A 174 -16.64 -3.56 20.19
N LEU A 175 -16.70 -4.11 21.41
CA LEU A 175 -15.53 -4.71 22.08
C LEU A 175 -14.94 -5.90 21.29
N PHE A 176 -15.73 -6.53 20.42
CA PHE A 176 -15.30 -7.63 19.58
C PHE A 176 -14.95 -7.19 18.15
N PHE A 177 -14.84 -5.89 17.93
CA PHE A 177 -14.47 -5.30 16.66
C PHE A 177 -12.96 -5.12 16.49
N GLY A 178 -12.19 -6.11 16.94
CA GLY A 178 -10.73 -6.05 17.02
C GLY A 178 -9.98 -6.67 15.83
N ASN A 179 -10.63 -6.87 14.69
CA ASN A 179 -10.04 -7.60 13.56
C ASN A 179 -8.81 -6.89 12.96
N LEU A 180 -8.83 -5.56 12.88
CA LEU A 180 -7.73 -4.79 12.30
C LEU A 180 -6.42 -4.90 13.11
N PRO A 181 -6.39 -4.71 14.44
CA PRO A 181 -5.18 -4.96 15.24
C PRO A 181 -4.62 -6.37 15.09
N VAL A 182 -5.49 -7.40 15.06
CA VAL A 182 -5.06 -8.79 14.86
C VAL A 182 -4.48 -9.00 13.47
N ALA A 183 -5.06 -8.37 12.44
CA ALA A 183 -4.57 -8.43 11.08
C ALA A 183 -3.22 -7.72 10.89
N MET A 184 -3.04 -6.55 11.49
CA MET A 184 -1.74 -5.85 11.48
C MET A 184 -0.65 -6.69 12.14
N ALA A 185 -0.97 -7.33 13.27
CA ALA A 185 -0.04 -8.21 13.96
C ALA A 185 0.26 -9.48 13.13
N TYR A 186 -0.75 -10.05 12.46
CA TYR A 186 -0.58 -11.16 11.52
C TYR A 186 0.36 -10.81 10.36
N VAL A 187 0.24 -9.62 9.76
CA VAL A 187 1.18 -9.15 8.72
C VAL A 187 2.61 -9.04 9.28
N GLY A 188 2.75 -8.57 10.52
CA GLY A 188 4.02 -8.51 11.23
C GLY A 188 4.68 -9.87 11.41
N ASP A 189 3.87 -10.90 11.66
CA ASP A 189 4.29 -12.30 11.83
C ASP A 189 4.64 -12.97 10.47
N VAL A 190 3.96 -12.61 9.38
CA VAL A 190 4.13 -13.23 8.04
C VAL A 190 5.31 -12.66 7.25
N PHE A 191 5.51 -11.35 7.29
CA PHE A 191 6.53 -10.69 6.47
C PHE A 191 7.82 -10.48 7.29
N SER A 192 8.97 -10.48 6.61
CA SER A 192 10.26 -10.12 7.23
C SER A 192 10.78 -8.78 6.70
N SER A 193 10.60 -8.52 5.39
CA SER A 193 10.94 -7.25 4.74
C SER A 193 10.08 -6.09 5.26
N LYS A 194 10.72 -4.97 5.60
CA LYS A 194 10.03 -3.74 6.03
C LYS A 194 9.13 -3.16 4.93
N LYS A 195 9.60 -3.17 3.68
CA LYS A 195 8.86 -2.66 2.52
C LYS A 195 7.55 -3.41 2.30
N ASP A 196 7.60 -4.75 2.36
CA ASP A 196 6.42 -5.58 2.14
C ASP A 196 5.42 -5.46 3.31
N LYS A 197 5.92 -5.35 4.55
CA LYS A 197 5.10 -5.03 5.72
C LYS A 197 4.35 -3.72 5.53
N GLU A 198 5.07 -2.65 5.18
CA GLU A 198 4.48 -1.32 4.98
C GLU A 198 3.43 -1.32 3.85
N GLN A 199 3.70 -2.03 2.75
CA GLN A 199 2.77 -2.19 1.64
C GLN A 199 1.47 -2.92 2.04
N GLU A 200 1.58 -4.03 2.76
CA GLU A 200 0.41 -4.79 3.23
C GLU A 200 -0.37 -4.04 4.31
N LEU A 201 0.32 -3.38 5.24
CA LEU A 201 -0.33 -2.51 6.23
C LEU A 201 -1.11 -1.37 5.53
N GLY A 202 -0.52 -0.75 4.50
CA GLY A 202 -1.20 0.25 3.67
C GLY A 202 -2.44 -0.32 2.98
N THR A 203 -2.38 -1.56 2.49
CA THR A 203 -3.52 -2.25 1.86
C THR A 203 -4.65 -2.52 2.87
N LEU A 204 -4.32 -2.96 4.10
CA LEU A 204 -5.31 -3.15 5.16
C LEU A 204 -6.00 -1.84 5.55
N VAL A 205 -5.25 -0.74 5.64
CA VAL A 205 -5.83 0.60 5.87
C VAL A 205 -6.71 1.03 4.69
N GLY A 206 -6.32 0.73 3.45
CA GLY A 206 -7.17 0.95 2.27
C GLY A 206 -8.48 0.16 2.32
N CYS A 207 -8.44 -1.11 2.75
CA CYS A 207 -9.64 -1.91 2.99
C CYS A 207 -10.54 -1.30 4.07
N PHE A 208 -9.95 -0.71 5.11
CA PHE A 208 -10.70 -0.01 6.15
C PHE A 208 -11.47 1.20 5.59
N VAL A 209 -10.79 2.11 4.89
CA VAL A 209 -11.44 3.30 4.29
C VAL A 209 -12.54 2.91 3.29
N THR A 210 -12.26 1.91 2.45
CA THR A 210 -13.23 1.41 1.45
C THR A 210 -14.43 0.74 2.12
N GLY A 211 -14.18 -0.09 3.14
CA GLY A 211 -15.22 -0.80 3.88
C GLY A 211 -16.18 0.13 4.60
N SER A 212 -15.68 1.22 5.18
CA SER A 212 -16.50 2.24 5.85
C SER A 212 -17.54 2.82 4.90
N SER A 213 -17.10 3.19 3.69
CA SER A 213 -17.98 3.69 2.64
C SER A 213 -18.98 2.64 2.17
N MET A 214 -18.52 1.40 1.94
CA MET A 214 -19.39 0.30 1.50
C MET A 214 -20.50 -0.03 2.51
N GLY A 215 -20.22 0.04 3.82
CA GLY A 215 -21.23 -0.12 4.86
C GLY A 215 -22.37 0.87 4.71
N GLY A 216 -22.05 2.15 4.55
CA GLY A 216 -23.04 3.20 4.30
C GLY A 216 -23.82 3.00 3.00
N ILE A 217 -23.16 2.58 1.91
CA ILE A 217 -23.83 2.28 0.63
C ILE A 217 -24.88 1.18 0.80
N ILE A 218 -24.54 0.07 1.49
CA ILE A 218 -25.48 -1.01 1.77
C ILE A 218 -26.68 -0.48 2.56
N ALA A 219 -26.44 0.41 3.53
CA ALA A 219 -27.49 1.06 4.31
C ALA A 219 -28.51 1.78 3.43
N ILE A 220 -28.01 2.58 2.48
CA ILE A 220 -28.83 3.39 1.58
C ILE A 220 -29.62 2.51 0.63
N LEU A 221 -28.97 1.51 0.02
CA LEU A 221 -29.62 0.60 -0.93
C LEU A 221 -30.74 -0.22 -0.27
N MET A 222 -30.58 -0.53 1.02
CA MET A 222 -31.59 -1.24 1.82
C MET A 222 -32.59 -0.32 2.52
N GLY A 223 -32.56 1.00 2.31
CA GLY A 223 -33.41 1.95 3.03
C GLY A 223 -34.90 1.64 2.92
N LYS A 224 -35.37 1.11 1.78
CA LYS A 224 -36.77 0.66 1.58
C LYS A 224 -37.17 -0.54 2.44
N SER A 225 -36.20 -1.35 2.87
CA SER A 225 -36.42 -2.51 3.73
C SER A 225 -36.43 -2.16 5.23
N GLY A 226 -36.13 -0.91 5.58
CA GLY A 226 -36.11 -0.38 6.95
C GLY A 226 -34.70 0.00 7.42
N LEU A 227 -34.60 0.95 8.35
CA LEU A 227 -33.32 1.54 8.76
C LEU A 227 -32.35 0.53 9.39
N PHE A 228 -32.89 -0.51 10.04
CA PHE A 228 -32.11 -1.53 10.74
C PHE A 228 -31.90 -2.81 9.91
N ALA A 229 -32.55 -2.94 8.75
CA ALA A 229 -32.40 -4.10 7.87
C ALA A 229 -30.95 -4.40 7.45
N PRO A 230 -30.06 -3.41 7.24
CA PRO A 230 -28.66 -3.66 6.92
C PRO A 230 -27.93 -4.55 7.93
N LEU A 231 -28.36 -4.56 9.20
CA LEU A 231 -27.76 -5.42 10.24
C LEU A 231 -27.83 -6.92 9.92
N TRP A 232 -28.84 -7.37 9.17
CA TRP A 232 -28.92 -8.77 8.74
C TRP A 232 -27.87 -9.12 7.69
N VAL A 233 -27.60 -8.19 6.76
CA VAL A 233 -26.50 -8.33 5.80
C VAL A 233 -25.17 -8.33 6.52
N GLY A 234 -24.97 -7.41 7.47
CA GLY A 234 -23.79 -7.40 8.34
C GLY A 234 -23.57 -8.72 9.07
N ALA A 235 -24.62 -9.27 9.69
CA ALA A 235 -24.54 -10.56 10.37
C ALA A 235 -24.14 -11.70 9.41
N GLY A 236 -24.78 -11.79 8.25
CA GLY A 236 -24.45 -12.80 7.23
C GLY A 236 -23.01 -12.68 6.72
N MET A 237 -22.55 -11.47 6.44
CA MET A 237 -21.18 -11.20 6.01
C MET A 237 -20.15 -11.58 7.08
N MET A 238 -20.42 -11.29 8.35
CA MET A 238 -19.51 -11.62 9.43
C MET A 238 -19.43 -13.14 9.68
N PHE A 239 -20.54 -13.88 9.57
CA PHE A 239 -20.50 -15.34 9.63
C PHE A 239 -19.80 -15.95 8.41
N LEU A 240 -20.04 -15.42 7.22
CA LEU A 240 -19.32 -15.84 6.02
C LEU A 240 -17.82 -15.58 6.17
N SER A 241 -17.42 -14.41 6.67
CA SER A 241 -16.04 -14.08 6.98
C SER A 241 -15.42 -15.07 7.98
N ALA A 242 -16.15 -15.47 9.02
CA ALA A 242 -15.69 -16.47 9.97
C ALA A 242 -15.45 -17.84 9.30
N ILE A 243 -16.36 -18.28 8.42
CA ILE A 243 -16.23 -19.53 7.66
C ILE A 243 -15.01 -19.48 6.74
N ILE A 244 -14.88 -18.43 5.92
CA ILE A 244 -13.75 -18.30 4.97
C ILE A 244 -12.43 -18.15 5.74
N THR A 245 -12.42 -17.49 6.90
CA THR A 245 -11.25 -17.44 7.80
C THR A 245 -10.88 -18.83 8.30
N ALA A 246 -11.86 -19.63 8.72
CA ALA A 246 -11.63 -21.00 9.15
C ALA A 246 -11.02 -21.88 8.05
N LEU A 247 -11.45 -21.68 6.80
CA LEU A 247 -11.01 -22.46 5.63
C LEU A 247 -9.66 -22.01 5.06
N PHE A 248 -9.44 -20.70 4.87
CA PHE A 248 -8.33 -20.19 4.05
C PHE A 248 -7.23 -19.44 4.84
N MET A 249 -7.51 -18.92 6.04
CA MET A 249 -6.48 -18.26 6.83
C MET A 249 -5.56 -19.31 7.48
N ILE A 250 -4.24 -19.10 7.42
CA ILE A 250 -3.24 -20.01 8.02
C ILE A 250 -2.85 -19.48 9.41
N ASN A 251 -2.34 -20.35 10.29
CA ASN A 251 -1.72 -19.89 11.54
C ASN A 251 -0.29 -19.41 11.28
N PRO A 252 0.18 -18.32 11.90
CA PRO A 252 1.55 -17.86 11.75
C PRO A 252 2.59 -18.89 12.24
N ASP A 253 2.27 -19.63 13.30
CA ASP A 253 3.17 -20.63 13.92
C ASP A 253 3.30 -21.93 13.10
N ASP A 254 2.70 -21.97 11.92
CA ASP A 254 2.81 -23.10 11.02
C ASP A 254 4.22 -23.15 10.41
N ARG A 255 4.92 -24.28 10.54
CA ARG A 255 6.28 -24.48 9.98
C ARG A 255 6.39 -24.13 8.48
N ARG A 256 5.24 -24.07 7.80
CA ARG A 256 5.03 -23.69 6.39
C ARG A 256 5.17 -22.18 6.10
N MET A 257 5.25 -21.32 7.12
CA MET A 257 5.43 -19.86 6.97
C MET A 257 6.78 -19.36 7.50
N GLN A 258 7.72 -20.26 7.81
CA GLN A 258 9.07 -19.80 8.11
C GLN A 258 9.63 -19.10 6.88
N PRO A 259 10.08 -17.83 6.99
CA PRO A 259 10.69 -17.14 5.88
C PRO A 259 11.88 -17.97 5.43
N ILE A 260 12.03 -18.17 4.11
CA ILE A 260 13.35 -18.42 3.55
C ILE A 260 14.20 -17.28 4.10
N LYS A 261 15.23 -17.60 4.89
CA LYS A 261 16.23 -16.64 5.32
C LYS A 261 16.94 -16.14 4.06
N MET A 262 16.33 -15.23 3.32
CA MET A 262 17.11 -14.28 2.56
C MET A 262 17.78 -13.40 3.60
N GLU A 263 19.10 -13.48 3.66
CA GLU A 263 19.91 -12.45 4.30
C GLU A 263 19.41 -11.12 3.78
N THR A 264 18.70 -10.41 4.65
CA THR A 264 18.16 -9.10 4.34
C THR A 264 19.39 -8.21 4.33
N ILE A 265 19.93 -7.95 3.15
CA ILE A 265 20.92 -6.88 3.00
C ILE A 265 20.21 -5.63 3.54
N HIS A 266 20.74 -5.11 4.64
CA HIS A 266 20.20 -3.94 5.32
C HIS A 266 20.49 -2.68 4.49
N ASP A 267 19.93 -2.60 3.28
CA ASP A 267 20.05 -1.43 2.42
C ASP A 267 18.86 -0.50 2.62
N GLY A 268 19.04 0.30 3.66
CA GLY A 268 18.46 1.61 3.81
C GLY A 268 19.31 2.29 4.85
N GLU A 269 19.93 3.43 4.51
CA GLU A 269 20.65 4.25 5.50
C GLU A 269 19.78 4.33 6.76
N LYS A 270 20.30 3.83 7.90
CA LYS A 270 19.57 3.85 9.16
C LYS A 270 19.18 5.31 9.43
N ILE A 271 17.90 5.62 9.27
CA ILE A 271 17.34 6.93 9.61
C ILE A 271 17.89 7.27 11.00
N LYS A 272 18.67 8.36 11.11
CA LYS A 272 19.26 8.78 12.38
C LYS A 272 18.14 9.16 13.35
N ARG A 273 17.66 8.18 14.11
CA ARG A 273 16.60 8.34 15.11
C ARG A 273 17.20 8.84 16.43
N PRO A 274 16.43 9.62 17.21
CA PRO A 274 16.89 10.08 18.51
C PRO A 274 17.03 8.92 19.50
N LYS A 275 17.96 9.04 20.47
CA LYS A 275 18.21 8.02 21.51
C LYS A 275 17.14 8.00 22.60
N SER A 276 16.40 9.09 22.76
CA SER A 276 15.38 9.25 23.81
C SER A 276 14.20 10.05 23.28
N ILE A 277 13.01 9.80 23.85
CA ILE A 277 11.80 10.53 23.53
C ILE A 277 11.85 11.91 24.20
N ASP A 278 11.71 12.97 23.42
CA ASP A 278 11.39 14.30 23.96
C ASP A 278 9.93 14.32 24.43
N ARG A 279 9.72 14.29 25.75
CA ARG A 279 8.38 14.26 26.35
C ARG A 279 7.58 15.53 26.08
N ARG A 280 8.22 16.69 25.98
CA ARG A 280 7.51 17.96 25.73
C ARG A 280 7.00 17.97 24.30
N LEU A 281 7.84 17.56 23.36
CA LEU A 281 7.48 17.47 21.95
C LEU A 281 6.41 16.40 21.70
N LEU A 282 6.54 15.24 22.35
CA LEU A 282 5.53 14.17 22.32
C LEU A 282 4.15 14.68 22.75
N TRP A 283 4.06 15.32 23.91
CA TRP A 283 2.78 15.84 24.40
C TRP A 283 2.27 17.01 23.57
N ASN A 284 3.14 17.84 22.98
CA ASN A 284 2.69 18.89 22.06
C ASN A 284 1.99 18.28 20.83
N ILE A 285 2.58 17.24 20.23
CA ILE A 285 2.00 16.56 19.06
C ILE A 285 0.69 15.86 19.43
N ILE A 286 0.64 15.15 20.56
CA ILE A 286 -0.58 14.46 21.00
C ILE A 286 -1.71 15.45 21.30
N LEU A 287 -1.42 16.53 22.04
CA LEU A 287 -2.43 17.55 22.35
C LEU A 287 -2.86 18.33 21.11
N GLY A 288 -1.92 18.62 20.20
CA GLY A 288 -2.20 19.24 18.91
C GLY A 288 -3.09 18.37 18.02
N ALA A 289 -2.81 17.06 17.97
CA ALA A 289 -3.63 16.10 17.22
C ALA A 289 -5.01 15.88 17.87
N LEU A 290 -5.09 15.95 19.21
CA LEU A 290 -6.37 15.86 19.92
C LEU A 290 -7.23 17.10 19.62
N ALA A 291 -6.64 18.31 19.67
CA ALA A 291 -7.30 19.54 19.30
C ALA A 291 -7.76 19.54 17.82
N ASP A 292 -6.92 19.05 16.92
CA ASP A 292 -7.24 18.85 15.50
C ASP A 292 -8.46 17.93 15.31
N ASN A 293 -8.50 16.79 16.02
CA ASN A 293 -9.65 15.89 15.99
C ASN A 293 -10.93 16.55 16.48
N PHE A 294 -10.85 17.36 17.54
CA PHE A 294 -12.03 18.10 18.02
C PHE A 294 -12.49 19.14 17.01
N GLY A 295 -11.59 19.93 16.44
CA GLY A 295 -11.95 20.92 15.41
C GLY A 295 -12.54 20.26 14.15
N SER A 296 -11.92 19.17 13.70
CA SER A 296 -12.39 18.37 12.55
C SER A 296 -13.74 17.70 12.82
N ALA A 297 -14.03 17.29 14.06
CA ALA A 297 -15.33 16.72 14.42
C ALA A 297 -16.49 17.69 14.16
N THR A 298 -16.28 19.00 14.30
CA THR A 298 -17.31 20.00 13.98
C THR A 298 -17.73 19.94 12.50
N LEU A 299 -16.78 19.78 11.59
CA LEU A 299 -17.05 19.71 10.15
C LEU A 299 -17.96 18.51 9.81
N PHE A 300 -17.63 17.33 10.35
CA PHE A 300 -18.40 16.11 10.06
C PHE A 300 -19.69 16.02 10.86
N SER A 301 -19.70 16.46 12.11
CA SER A 301 -20.83 16.27 13.03
C SER A 301 -21.80 17.45 13.04
N LEU A 302 -21.39 18.68 12.74
CA LEU A 302 -22.32 19.81 12.78
C LEU A 302 -22.63 20.37 11.39
N CYS A 303 -21.65 20.45 10.48
CA CYS A 303 -21.94 20.97 9.14
C CYS A 303 -22.75 19.98 8.30
N LEU A 304 -22.41 18.69 8.35
CA LEU A 304 -23.08 17.71 7.50
C LEU A 304 -24.49 17.34 8.01
N SER A 305 -24.62 16.90 9.26
CA SER A 305 -25.93 16.45 9.76
C SER A 305 -26.85 17.63 10.13
N PRO A 306 -26.72 18.35 11.26
CA PRO A 306 -27.72 19.36 11.59
C PRO A 306 -27.74 20.53 10.61
N LEU A 307 -26.60 21.12 10.24
CA LEU A 307 -26.62 22.28 9.35
C LEU A 307 -27.16 21.94 7.95
N ALA A 308 -26.70 20.88 7.29
CA ALA A 308 -27.20 20.56 5.94
C ALA A 308 -28.60 19.91 5.96
N LEU A 309 -28.85 18.94 6.84
CA LEU A 309 -30.13 18.22 6.91
C LEU A 309 -31.25 19.15 7.39
N GLU A 310 -31.04 19.97 8.42
CA GLU A 310 -32.09 20.90 8.87
C GLU A 310 -32.38 21.93 7.79
N HIS A 311 -31.32 22.56 7.24
CA HIS A 311 -31.45 23.68 6.32
C HIS A 311 -32.04 23.30 4.96
N TYR A 312 -31.63 22.16 4.38
CA TYR A 312 -32.04 21.76 3.02
C TYR A 312 -33.10 20.65 2.99
N THR A 313 -33.45 20.06 4.14
CA THR A 313 -34.45 18.97 4.22
C THR A 313 -35.53 19.25 5.27
N LEU A 314 -35.20 19.24 6.56
CA LEU A 314 -36.22 19.22 7.62
C LEU A 314 -37.05 20.51 7.67
N ASN A 315 -36.45 21.67 7.42
CA ASN A 315 -37.19 22.95 7.40
C ASN A 315 -38.26 22.99 6.30
N PHE A 316 -38.01 22.41 5.13
CA PHE A 316 -38.99 22.30 4.05
C PHE A 316 -40.11 21.33 4.43
N LEU A 317 -39.75 20.16 4.98
CA LEU A 317 -40.71 19.14 5.41
C LEU A 317 -41.64 19.65 6.52
N HIS A 318 -41.13 20.45 7.47
CA HIS A 318 -41.95 21.06 8.53
C HIS A 318 -43.03 22.01 8.01
N VAL A 319 -42.79 22.66 6.86
CA VAL A 319 -43.74 23.59 6.23
C VAL A 319 -44.56 22.90 5.12
N GLY A 320 -44.31 21.62 4.85
CA GLY A 320 -45.01 20.83 3.83
C GLY A 320 -44.54 21.10 2.41
N GLU A 321 -43.34 21.65 2.23
CA GLU A 321 -42.72 21.92 0.93
C GLU A 321 -41.79 20.77 0.51
N GLU A 322 -41.54 20.65 -0.79
CA GLU A 322 -40.56 19.68 -1.30
C GLU A 322 -39.13 20.11 -0.92
N PRO A 323 -38.33 19.24 -0.28
CA PRO A 323 -36.99 19.59 0.15
C PRO A 323 -36.00 19.65 -1.02
N ILE A 324 -35.06 20.60 -0.96
CA ILE A 324 -33.96 20.72 -1.94
C ILE A 324 -33.04 19.49 -1.86
N LEU A 325 -32.75 19.03 -0.64
CA LEU A 325 -31.97 17.82 -0.37
C LEU A 325 -32.93 16.71 0.07
N SER A 326 -33.07 15.66 -0.73
CA SER A 326 -33.81 14.47 -0.31
C SER A 326 -33.06 13.72 0.80
N ILE A 327 -33.78 12.95 1.62
CA ILE A 327 -33.18 12.10 2.67
C ILE A 327 -32.13 11.15 2.08
N VAL A 328 -32.45 10.51 0.95
CA VAL A 328 -31.50 9.61 0.26
C VAL A 328 -30.29 10.41 -0.26
N GLY A 329 -30.50 11.62 -0.75
CA GLY A 329 -29.42 12.53 -1.15
C GLY A 329 -28.50 12.90 0.02
N PHE A 330 -29.04 13.17 1.20
CA PHE A 330 -28.27 13.41 2.41
C PHE A 330 -27.43 12.19 2.79
N GLN A 331 -28.00 10.98 2.74
CA GLN A 331 -27.26 9.77 3.05
C GLN A 331 -26.09 9.56 2.07
N TRP A 332 -26.30 9.75 0.76
CA TRP A 332 -25.22 9.71 -0.23
C TRP A 332 -24.15 10.78 0.02
N LEU A 333 -24.58 12.00 0.37
CA LEU A 333 -23.69 13.09 0.75
C LEU A 333 -22.81 12.68 1.93
N ALA A 334 -23.36 12.00 2.94
CA ALA A 334 -22.62 11.56 4.12
C ALA A 334 -21.64 10.42 3.83
N VAL A 335 -22.03 9.45 3.00
CA VAL A 335 -21.21 8.27 2.69
C VAL A 335 -20.03 8.62 1.79
N CYS A 336 -20.25 9.47 0.78
CA CYS A 336 -19.21 9.79 -0.19
C CYS A 336 -18.08 10.66 0.37
N VAL A 337 -18.29 11.31 1.52
CA VAL A 337 -17.24 12.07 2.23
C VAL A 337 -16.04 11.21 2.61
N ALA A 338 -16.25 9.94 2.98
CA ALA A 338 -15.15 9.03 3.34
C ALA A 338 -14.18 8.78 2.17
N PHE A 339 -14.66 8.83 0.91
CA PHE A 339 -13.79 8.70 -0.26
C PHE A 339 -12.81 9.87 -0.43
N MET A 340 -13.07 11.03 0.20
CA MET A 340 -12.17 12.20 0.14
C MET A 340 -10.85 11.99 0.89
N VAL A 341 -10.74 10.93 1.70
CA VAL A 341 -9.48 10.52 2.34
C VAL A 341 -8.45 10.04 1.30
N ILE A 342 -8.90 9.38 0.23
CA ILE A 342 -8.04 8.82 -0.82
C ILE A 342 -7.23 9.91 -1.55
N PRO A 343 -7.83 10.96 -2.15
CA PRO A 343 -7.07 12.02 -2.79
C PRO A 343 -6.17 12.75 -1.78
N SER A 344 -6.61 12.91 -0.52
CA SER A 344 -5.76 13.48 0.53
C SER A 344 -4.48 12.66 0.73
N ALA A 345 -4.59 11.34 0.89
CA ALA A 345 -3.44 10.45 1.05
C ALA A 345 -2.51 10.45 -0.17
N MET A 346 -3.06 10.61 -1.38
CA MET A 346 -2.26 10.70 -2.61
C MET A 346 -1.44 11.99 -2.70
N PHE A 347 -2.01 13.13 -2.29
CA PHE A 347 -1.33 14.43 -2.39
C PHE A 347 -0.40 14.73 -1.22
N THR A 348 -0.71 14.22 -0.02
CA THR A 348 0.00 14.52 1.22
C THR A 348 1.52 14.34 1.13
N PRO A 349 2.09 13.27 0.55
CA PRO A 349 3.54 13.12 0.40
C PRO A 349 4.20 14.26 -0.39
N ASN A 350 3.53 14.74 -1.45
CA ASN A 350 4.03 15.85 -2.25
C ASN A 350 4.00 17.17 -1.47
N VAL A 351 2.99 17.35 -0.60
CA VAL A 351 2.89 18.54 0.27
C VAL A 351 3.95 18.48 1.37
N PHE A 352 4.18 17.32 1.99
CA PHE A 352 5.27 17.12 2.96
C PHE A 352 6.64 17.46 2.38
N ALA A 353 6.90 17.11 1.12
CA ALA A 353 8.14 17.43 0.43
C ALA A 353 8.30 18.94 0.13
N LYS A 354 7.20 19.70 0.02
CA LYS A 354 7.23 21.14 -0.32
C LYS A 354 7.17 22.06 0.89
N ILE A 355 6.26 21.79 1.83
CA ILE A 355 5.93 22.69 2.95
C ILE A 355 6.49 22.17 4.28
N SER A 356 6.79 20.87 4.36
CA SER A 356 7.13 20.07 5.55
C SER A 356 5.95 19.38 6.24
N ILE A 357 6.25 18.35 7.06
CA ILE A 357 5.23 17.58 7.79
C ILE A 357 4.47 18.46 8.79
N ALA A 358 5.20 19.22 9.62
CA ALA A 358 4.57 20.12 10.58
C ALA A 358 3.82 21.29 9.90
N GLY A 359 4.38 21.83 8.81
CA GLY A 359 3.72 22.86 8.01
C GLY A 359 2.42 22.38 7.37
N THR A 360 2.41 21.15 6.85
CA THR A 360 1.19 20.49 6.33
C THR A 360 0.15 20.29 7.43
N CYS A 361 0.57 19.96 8.66
CA CYS A 361 -0.35 19.85 9.80
C CYS A 361 -1.05 21.17 10.12
N VAL A 362 -0.28 22.26 10.23
CA VAL A 362 -0.81 23.60 10.52
C VAL A 362 -1.71 24.08 9.38
N LEU A 363 -1.30 23.87 8.13
CA LEU A 363 -2.12 24.19 6.96
C LEU A 363 -3.45 23.45 6.97
N GLY A 364 -3.44 22.14 7.26
CA GLY A 364 -4.67 21.34 7.39
C GLY A 364 -5.64 21.91 8.42
N ASN A 365 -5.14 22.25 9.62
CA ASN A 365 -5.96 22.85 10.68
C ASN A 365 -6.59 24.20 10.28
N ILE A 366 -5.82 25.07 9.61
CA ILE A 366 -6.33 26.37 9.12
C ILE A 366 -7.38 26.14 8.03
N LEU A 367 -7.12 25.22 7.09
CA LEU A 367 -8.07 24.91 6.02
C LEU A 367 -9.36 24.31 6.57
N THR A 368 -9.30 23.46 7.61
CA THR A 368 -10.49 22.99 8.33
C THR A 368 -11.31 24.17 8.86
N ALA A 369 -10.69 25.12 9.56
CA ALA A 369 -11.37 26.30 10.08
C ALA A 369 -12.04 27.14 8.96
N VAL A 370 -11.33 27.36 7.85
CA VAL A 370 -11.84 28.13 6.70
C VAL A 370 -12.99 27.41 6.01
N VAL A 371 -12.87 26.11 5.73
CA VAL A 371 -13.92 25.31 5.09
C VAL A 371 -15.16 25.27 5.98
N THR A 372 -15.00 25.03 7.28
CA THR A 372 -16.12 25.05 8.24
C THR A 372 -16.78 26.43 8.31
N LEU A 373 -16.02 27.52 8.27
CA LEU A 373 -16.55 28.87 8.20
C LEU A 373 -17.37 29.11 6.93
N ILE A 374 -16.85 28.72 5.75
CA ILE A 374 -17.57 28.89 4.48
C ILE A 374 -18.88 28.08 4.49
N LEU A 375 -18.86 26.84 4.98
CA LEU A 375 -20.07 26.03 5.11
C LEU A 375 -21.09 26.65 6.07
N LEU A 376 -20.64 27.21 7.18
CA LEU A 376 -21.51 27.95 8.11
C LEU A 376 -22.13 29.19 7.45
N LEU A 377 -21.35 29.96 6.70
CA LEU A 377 -21.84 31.13 5.99
C LEU A 377 -22.90 30.73 4.97
N ILE A 378 -22.65 29.69 4.16
CA ILE A 378 -23.60 29.16 3.18
C ILE A 378 -24.87 28.63 3.87
N GLY A 379 -24.72 27.90 4.98
CA GLY A 379 -25.85 27.37 5.75
C GLY A 379 -26.71 28.43 6.47
N ASN A 380 -26.27 29.69 6.49
CA ASN A 380 -27.05 30.84 6.96
C ASN A 380 -27.61 31.70 5.82
N MET A 381 -27.30 31.38 4.56
CA MET A 381 -27.93 32.01 3.40
C MET A 381 -29.34 31.44 3.20
N THR A 382 -30.13 32.04 2.32
CA THR A 382 -31.42 31.46 1.92
C THR A 382 -31.22 30.13 1.20
N ALA A 383 -31.93 29.09 1.64
CA ALA A 383 -31.88 27.77 1.02
C ALA A 383 -32.35 27.82 -0.44
N THR A 384 -31.43 27.59 -1.37
CA THR A 384 -31.68 27.53 -2.81
C THR A 384 -30.87 26.39 -3.42
N SER A 385 -31.22 25.93 -4.62
CA SER A 385 -30.40 24.93 -5.34
C SER A 385 -28.97 25.43 -5.57
N GLY A 386 -28.77 26.74 -5.73
CA GLY A 386 -27.46 27.38 -5.85
C GLY A 386 -26.66 27.35 -4.55
N SER A 387 -27.26 27.71 -3.42
CA SER A 387 -26.59 27.63 -2.11
C SER A 387 -26.27 26.18 -1.74
N PHE A 388 -27.15 25.24 -2.06
CA PHE A 388 -26.90 23.81 -1.89
C PHE A 388 -25.73 23.32 -2.75
N ALA A 389 -25.67 23.69 -4.03
CA ALA A 389 -24.55 23.35 -4.90
C ALA A 389 -23.22 23.93 -4.37
N GLY A 390 -23.24 25.18 -3.90
CA GLY A 390 -22.09 25.80 -3.25
C GLY A 390 -21.66 25.08 -1.96
N PHE A 391 -22.62 24.61 -1.16
CA PHE A 391 -22.38 23.82 0.04
C PHE A 391 -21.68 22.50 -0.29
N VAL A 392 -22.22 21.74 -1.23
CA VAL A 392 -21.66 20.45 -1.67
C VAL A 392 -20.26 20.64 -2.29
N ALA A 393 -20.08 21.66 -3.13
CA ALA A 393 -18.78 21.96 -3.72
C ALA A 393 -17.73 22.31 -2.65
N THR A 394 -18.10 23.17 -1.69
CA THR A 394 -17.21 23.55 -0.57
C THR A 394 -16.83 22.32 0.26
N LEU A 395 -17.80 21.46 0.55
CA LEU A 395 -17.58 20.23 1.31
C LEU A 395 -16.57 19.32 0.58
N TYR A 396 -16.85 18.91 -0.66
CA TYR A 396 -16.01 17.94 -1.37
C TYR A 396 -14.66 18.48 -1.85
N LEU A 397 -14.59 19.76 -2.20
CA LEU A 397 -13.30 20.36 -2.59
C LEU A 397 -12.46 20.70 -1.36
N GLY A 398 -13.08 21.04 -0.22
CA GLY A 398 -12.37 21.38 1.02
C GLY A 398 -11.84 20.16 1.78
N LEU A 399 -12.64 19.10 1.89
CA LEU A 399 -12.35 17.91 2.71
C LEU A 399 -11.00 17.22 2.44
N PRO A 400 -10.53 17.05 1.19
CA PRO A 400 -9.22 16.45 0.95
C PRO A 400 -8.08 17.20 1.65
N PHE A 401 -8.23 18.52 1.84
CA PHE A 401 -7.22 19.35 2.49
C PHE A 401 -7.33 19.36 4.02
N THR A 402 -8.51 19.11 4.57
CA THR A 402 -8.69 19.03 6.03
C THR A 402 -8.04 17.77 6.61
N VAL A 403 -7.93 16.70 5.82
CA VAL A 403 -7.31 15.42 6.21
C VAL A 403 -5.77 15.51 6.31
N PHE A 404 -5.15 16.58 5.79
CA PHE A 404 -3.70 16.81 5.89
C PHE A 404 -3.18 16.85 7.33
N SER A 405 -3.95 17.44 8.25
CA SER A 405 -3.56 17.53 9.67
C SER A 405 -3.49 16.14 10.31
N GLN A 406 -4.50 15.31 10.08
CA GLN A 406 -4.59 13.94 10.59
C GLN A 406 -3.45 13.04 10.06
N LEU A 407 -3.11 13.17 8.78
CA LEU A 407 -2.03 12.38 8.15
C LEU A 407 -0.62 12.80 8.57
N SER A 408 -0.46 13.98 9.20
CA SER A 408 0.83 14.51 9.61
C SER A 408 1.30 13.97 10.97
N THR A 409 0.38 13.58 11.85
CA THR A 409 0.68 13.25 13.25
C THR A 409 1.59 12.02 13.39
N ALA A 410 1.25 10.91 12.73
CA ALA A 410 2.04 9.67 12.85
C ALA A 410 3.49 9.85 12.34
N PRO A 411 3.74 10.45 11.16
CA PRO A 411 5.10 10.79 10.73
C PRO A 411 5.85 11.72 11.70
N MET A 412 5.20 12.73 12.27
CA MET A 412 5.85 13.62 13.26
C MET A 412 6.31 12.84 14.50
N LEU A 413 5.49 11.91 14.98
CA LEU A 413 5.82 11.06 16.11
C LEU A 413 6.97 10.10 15.80
N ASP A 414 6.99 9.52 14.60
CA ASP A 414 8.04 8.59 14.19
C ASP A 414 9.42 9.25 14.17
N MET A 415 9.52 10.52 13.81
CA MET A 415 10.81 11.23 13.77
C MET A 415 11.38 11.56 15.15
N ILE A 416 10.56 11.63 16.19
CA ILE A 416 11.00 11.95 17.56
C ILE A 416 11.14 10.72 18.46
N ALA A 417 10.72 9.55 17.95
CA ALA A 417 10.75 8.30 18.68
C ALA A 417 12.01 7.47 18.34
N PRO A 418 12.71 6.94 19.36
CA PRO A 418 13.66 5.85 19.19
C PRO A 418 12.98 4.64 18.52
N GLU A 419 13.76 3.86 17.75
CA GLU A 419 13.25 2.71 16.99
C GLU A 419 12.55 1.68 17.88
N ASP A 420 13.09 1.43 19.07
CA ASP A 420 12.54 0.50 20.08
C ASP A 420 11.24 1.01 20.75
N LYS A 421 10.89 2.29 20.56
CA LYS A 421 9.73 2.92 21.23
C LYS A 421 8.65 3.43 20.28
N LEU A 422 8.77 3.17 18.98
CA LEU A 422 7.76 3.54 17.99
C LEU A 422 6.37 3.00 18.35
N GLY A 423 6.28 1.72 18.73
CA GLY A 423 5.01 1.11 19.13
C GLY A 423 4.38 1.76 20.37
N TYR A 424 5.20 2.21 21.34
CA TYR A 424 4.69 2.92 22.52
C TYR A 424 4.12 4.30 22.15
N VAL A 425 4.86 5.07 21.35
CA VAL A 425 4.46 6.42 20.94
C VAL A 425 3.22 6.37 20.04
N GLN A 426 3.19 5.47 19.06
CA GLN A 426 2.03 5.28 18.19
C GLN A 426 0.82 4.74 18.97
N GLY A 427 1.02 3.81 19.91
CA GLY A 427 -0.05 3.33 20.78
C GLY A 427 -0.69 4.44 21.62
N LEU A 428 0.14 5.35 22.19
CA LEU A 428 -0.35 6.51 22.92
C LEU A 428 -1.14 7.47 22.02
N ASN A 429 -0.64 7.72 20.81
CA ASN A 429 -1.33 8.52 19.80
C ASN A 429 -2.68 7.91 19.42
N SER A 430 -2.70 6.63 19.03
CA SER A 430 -3.95 5.92 18.68
C SER A 430 -4.96 5.98 19.82
N ALA A 431 -4.54 5.81 21.08
CA ALA A 431 -5.43 5.94 22.22
C ALA A 431 -6.03 7.35 22.33
N ALA A 432 -5.20 8.38 22.24
CA ALA A 432 -5.66 9.78 22.29
C ALA A 432 -6.61 10.11 21.13
N MET A 433 -6.27 9.67 19.91
CA MET A 433 -7.09 9.92 18.72
C MET A 433 -8.45 9.21 18.82
N ASN A 434 -8.46 7.95 19.22
CA ASN A 434 -9.71 7.18 19.38
C ASN A 434 -10.65 7.82 20.41
N VAL A 435 -10.12 8.32 21.53
CA VAL A 435 -10.90 9.05 22.53
C VAL A 435 -11.46 10.35 21.93
N GLY A 436 -10.63 11.12 21.23
CA GLY A 436 -11.05 12.35 20.56
C GLY A 436 -12.17 12.11 19.55
N MET A 437 -11.99 11.15 18.65
CA MET A 437 -12.98 10.80 17.63
C MET A 437 -14.29 10.26 18.22
N ALA A 438 -14.22 9.50 19.32
CA ALA A 438 -15.41 8.97 19.97
C ALA A 438 -16.24 10.08 20.63
N ILE A 439 -15.57 10.96 21.39
CA ILE A 439 -16.26 11.87 22.32
C ILE A 439 -16.57 13.22 21.69
N ALA A 440 -15.71 13.75 20.80
CA ALA A 440 -15.87 15.11 20.28
C ALA A 440 -17.22 15.33 19.57
N PRO A 441 -17.68 14.46 18.64
CA PRO A 441 -19.01 14.58 18.02
C PRO A 441 -20.14 14.71 19.03
N TRP A 442 -20.10 13.92 20.10
CA TRP A 442 -21.14 13.91 21.13
C TRP A 442 -21.10 15.17 22.01
N ILE A 443 -19.90 15.66 22.38
CA ILE A 443 -19.75 16.95 23.06
C ILE A 443 -20.31 18.09 22.21
N PHE A 444 -20.01 18.10 20.91
CA PHE A 444 -20.56 19.09 19.99
C PHE A 444 -22.08 18.95 19.83
N GLY A 445 -22.61 17.73 19.84
CA GLY A 445 -24.05 17.49 19.85
C GLY A 445 -24.72 18.06 21.11
N LEU A 446 -24.16 17.80 22.29
CA LEU A 446 -24.63 18.40 23.55
C LEU A 446 -24.55 19.93 23.54
N LEU A 447 -23.49 20.49 22.94
CA LEU A 447 -23.33 21.93 22.81
C LEU A 447 -24.39 22.50 21.85
N ALA A 448 -24.58 21.87 20.70
CA ALA A 448 -25.58 22.28 19.71
C ALA A 448 -27.00 22.24 20.28
N ASP A 449 -27.35 21.20 21.04
CA ASP A 449 -28.66 21.09 21.68
C ASP A 449 -28.89 22.19 22.74
N ARG A 450 -27.82 22.67 23.41
CA ARG A 450 -27.93 23.69 24.46
C ARG A 450 -27.90 25.13 23.97
N VAL A 451 -27.03 25.44 23.00
CA VAL A 451 -26.76 26.83 22.56
C VAL A 451 -26.98 27.06 21.06
N GLY A 452 -27.47 26.05 20.35
CA GLY A 452 -27.72 26.07 18.91
C GLY A 452 -26.54 25.61 18.05
N THR A 453 -26.86 24.98 16.91
CA THR A 453 -25.90 24.44 15.93
C THR A 453 -24.88 25.48 15.47
N ASN A 454 -25.31 26.69 15.11
CA ASN A 454 -24.41 27.75 14.64
C ASN A 454 -23.35 28.15 15.67
N THR A 455 -23.76 28.33 16.93
CA THR A 455 -22.86 28.67 18.03
C THR A 455 -21.83 27.56 18.26
N ALA A 456 -22.29 26.31 18.21
CA ALA A 456 -21.41 25.14 18.35
C ALA A 456 -20.40 25.04 17.18
N ILE A 457 -20.80 25.40 15.96
CA ILE A 457 -19.88 25.46 14.80
C ILE A 457 -18.81 26.54 14.98
N TRP A 458 -19.17 27.74 15.47
CA TRP A 458 -18.18 28.78 15.79
C TRP A 458 -17.14 28.33 16.82
N VAL A 459 -17.57 27.60 17.85
CA VAL A 459 -16.66 27.00 18.83
C VAL A 459 -15.69 26.02 18.14
N GLY A 460 -16.20 25.19 17.21
CA GLY A 460 -15.38 24.30 16.39
C GLY A 460 -14.31 25.00 15.56
N ILE A 461 -14.69 26.07 14.86
CA ILE A 461 -13.75 26.92 14.11
C ILE A 461 -12.65 27.45 15.04
N GLY A 462 -13.02 27.92 16.23
CA GLY A 462 -12.07 28.38 17.24
C GLY A 462 -11.10 27.27 17.69
N ILE A 463 -11.59 26.04 17.87
CA ILE A 463 -10.77 24.89 18.24
C ILE A 463 -9.80 24.50 17.10
N SER A 464 -10.24 24.52 15.84
CA SER A 464 -9.35 24.27 14.69
C SER A 464 -8.23 25.31 14.59
N LEU A 465 -8.52 26.60 14.82
CA LEU A 465 -7.51 27.65 14.87
C LEU A 465 -6.57 27.47 16.07
N LEU A 466 -7.09 27.07 17.23
CA LEU A 466 -6.28 26.74 18.40
C LEU A 466 -5.35 25.55 18.12
N ALA A 467 -5.82 24.51 17.42
CA ALA A 467 -5.00 23.38 17.00
C ALA A 467 -3.85 23.83 16.07
N ALA A 468 -4.13 24.73 15.13
CA ALA A 468 -3.10 25.34 14.29
C ALA A 468 -2.04 26.09 15.13
N LEU A 469 -2.46 26.84 16.16
CA LEU A 469 -1.56 27.56 17.06
C LEU A 469 -0.71 26.61 17.93
N ILE A 470 -1.28 25.52 18.44
CA ILE A 470 -0.55 24.49 19.22
C ILE A 470 0.51 23.81 18.34
N ASN A 471 0.17 23.56 17.07
CA ASN A 471 1.06 22.88 16.13
C ASN A 471 2.08 23.82 15.46
N ALA A 472 1.85 25.13 15.42
CA ALA A 472 2.75 26.11 14.77
C ALA A 472 4.21 26.06 15.27
N PRO A 473 4.50 25.93 16.58
CA PRO A 473 5.88 25.79 17.06
C PRO A 473 6.62 24.56 16.49
N LEU A 474 5.90 23.50 16.09
CA LEU A 474 6.50 22.30 15.50
C LEU A 474 7.17 22.62 14.16
N MET A 475 6.71 23.65 13.43
CA MET A 475 7.32 24.07 12.16
C MET A 475 8.78 24.55 12.31
N LEU A 476 9.16 24.97 13.51
CA LEU A 476 10.52 25.42 13.82
C LEU A 476 11.46 24.28 14.20
N HIS A 477 10.93 23.06 14.38
CA HIS A 477 11.73 21.92 14.79
C HIS A 477 12.56 21.38 13.62
N LYS A 478 13.89 21.29 13.79
CA LYS A 478 14.84 20.87 12.74
C LYS A 478 14.53 19.49 12.15
N GLY A 479 13.88 18.62 12.92
CA GLY A 479 13.47 17.28 12.47
C GLY A 479 12.29 17.32 11.50
N TYR A 480 11.47 18.36 11.48
CA TYR A 480 10.27 18.42 10.65
C TYR A 480 10.45 19.32 9.43
N GLY A 481 11.65 19.42 8.87
CA GLY A 481 11.86 20.11 7.60
C GLY A 481 11.17 19.40 6.43
N PRO A 482 11.10 20.01 5.24
CA PRO A 482 10.62 19.33 4.04
C PRO A 482 11.37 18.03 3.83
N SER A 483 10.62 16.92 3.72
CA SER A 483 11.22 15.61 3.49
C SER A 483 11.95 15.66 2.16
N LYS A 484 13.29 15.69 2.19
CA LYS A 484 14.07 15.50 0.97
C LYS A 484 13.71 14.12 0.45
N LYS A 485 13.15 14.06 -0.75
CA LYS A 485 12.96 12.79 -1.46
C LYS A 485 14.34 12.12 -1.45
N GLU A 486 14.46 10.95 -0.83
CA GLU A 486 15.70 10.19 -0.86
C GLU A 486 15.94 9.82 -2.32
N GLU A 487 16.75 10.63 -3.01
CA GLU A 487 17.33 10.23 -4.27
C GLU A 487 18.14 8.97 -4.02
N SER A 488 18.00 8.00 -4.92
CA SER A 488 18.77 6.76 -4.93
C SER A 488 20.24 7.07 -4.69
N VAL A 489 20.92 6.26 -3.85
CA VAL A 489 22.35 6.43 -3.59
C VAL A 489 23.17 6.30 -4.88
N SER A 490 22.66 5.50 -5.84
CA SER A 490 23.16 5.40 -7.22
C SER A 490 23.08 6.69 -8.04
N LYS A 491 22.44 7.75 -7.52
CA LYS A 491 22.34 9.09 -8.12
C LYS A 491 23.02 10.20 -7.31
N LYS A 492 23.84 9.84 -6.33
CA LYS A 492 24.50 10.82 -5.45
C LYS A 492 26.01 10.72 -5.56
N VAL A 493 26.68 11.85 -5.38
CA VAL A 493 28.12 11.91 -5.06
C VAL A 493 28.30 11.58 -3.59
N LEU A 494 29.18 10.64 -3.27
CA LEU A 494 29.47 10.22 -1.89
C LEU A 494 30.70 10.96 -1.34
N PRO A 495 30.81 11.12 -0.01
CA PRO A 495 31.98 11.76 0.59
C PRO A 495 33.28 11.05 0.20
N GLY A 496 34.26 11.80 -0.31
CA GLY A 496 35.56 11.29 -0.74
C GLY A 496 35.68 10.93 -2.23
N GLU A 497 34.59 11.03 -3.00
CA GLU A 497 34.61 10.79 -4.45
C GLU A 497 34.92 12.06 -5.25
N ASP A 498 35.42 11.89 -6.47
CA ASP A 498 35.60 13.00 -7.42
C ASP A 498 34.24 13.52 -7.90
N GLU A 499 33.75 14.58 -7.24
CA GLU A 499 32.48 15.21 -7.55
C GLU A 499 32.30 15.57 -9.02
N LYS A 500 33.38 16.00 -9.71
CA LYS A 500 33.30 16.35 -11.13
C LYS A 500 33.08 15.12 -11.98
N MET A 501 33.83 14.06 -11.71
CA MET A 501 33.74 12.82 -12.47
C MET A 501 32.39 12.13 -12.28
N ILE A 502 31.91 12.04 -11.04
CA ILE A 502 30.60 11.43 -10.73
C ILE A 502 29.45 12.22 -11.37
N LYS A 503 29.49 13.56 -11.32
CA LYS A 503 28.46 14.39 -11.97
C LYS A 503 28.38 14.14 -13.47
N ARG A 504 29.52 14.01 -14.15
CA ARG A 504 29.55 13.70 -15.58
C ARG A 504 28.86 12.36 -15.90
N ILE A 505 29.04 11.32 -15.08
CA ILE A 505 28.33 10.04 -15.21
C ILE A 505 26.81 10.25 -15.04
N LEU A 506 26.44 10.96 -13.98
CA LEU A 506 25.03 11.20 -13.62
C LEU A 506 24.31 12.10 -14.61
N ASP A 507 25.03 12.95 -15.33
CA ASP A 507 24.50 13.81 -16.38
C ASP A 507 24.43 13.09 -17.74
N GLY A 508 24.94 11.86 -17.84
CA GLY A 508 24.99 11.08 -19.08
C GLY A 508 26.05 11.60 -20.06
N GLU A 509 27.12 12.22 -19.56
CA GLU A 509 28.28 12.56 -20.37
C GLU A 509 29.15 11.34 -20.62
N TYR A 510 29.90 11.36 -21.73
CA TYR A 510 30.86 10.31 -22.03
C TYR A 510 31.99 10.28 -21.00
N ILE A 511 32.24 9.09 -20.46
CA ILE A 511 33.40 8.71 -19.65
C ILE A 511 33.95 7.39 -20.20
N SER A 512 35.25 7.15 -20.06
CA SER A 512 35.85 5.87 -20.47
C SER A 512 35.22 4.70 -19.71
N SER A 513 35.12 3.53 -20.35
CA SER A 513 34.60 2.33 -19.68
C SER A 513 35.46 1.94 -18.47
N GLU A 514 36.77 2.15 -18.55
CA GLU A 514 37.73 1.89 -17.48
C GLU A 514 37.48 2.78 -16.24
N ASP A 515 37.35 4.09 -16.44
CA ASP A 515 37.08 5.01 -15.34
C ASP A 515 35.74 4.69 -14.66
N HIS A 516 34.71 4.40 -15.46
CA HIS A 516 33.38 4.06 -14.93
C HIS A 516 33.42 2.74 -14.15
N TYR A 517 34.13 1.73 -14.67
CA TYR A 517 34.35 0.46 -13.99
C TYR A 517 35.07 0.66 -12.65
N ASN A 518 36.17 1.41 -12.64
CA ASN A 518 36.97 1.66 -11.45
C ASN A 518 36.18 2.40 -10.35
N ILE A 519 35.36 3.38 -10.71
CA ILE A 519 34.49 4.10 -9.76
C ILE A 519 33.46 3.15 -9.13
N ASN A 520 32.78 2.34 -9.94
CA ASN A 520 31.79 1.40 -9.44
C ASN A 520 32.44 0.28 -8.60
N ARG A 521 33.63 -0.18 -8.99
CA ARG A 521 34.44 -1.13 -8.20
C ARG A 521 34.81 -0.55 -6.83
N GLN A 522 35.23 0.71 -6.76
CA GLN A 522 35.55 1.37 -5.49
C GLN A 522 34.32 1.55 -4.59
N ARG A 523 33.18 1.97 -5.15
CA ARG A 523 31.92 2.05 -4.40
C ARG A 523 31.54 0.69 -3.84
N TRP A 524 31.65 -0.34 -4.67
CA TRP A 524 31.37 -1.72 -4.28
C TRP A 524 32.29 -2.22 -3.15
N MET A 525 33.61 -2.01 -3.25
CA MET A 525 34.56 -2.37 -2.18
C MET A 525 34.21 -1.72 -0.83
N GLN A 526 33.49 -0.61 -0.86
CA GLN A 526 33.01 0.11 0.32
C GLN A 526 31.57 -0.28 0.73
N GLY A 527 30.99 -1.29 0.08
CA GLY A 527 29.60 -1.73 0.28
C GLY A 527 28.56 -0.71 -0.16
N LYS A 528 28.86 0.12 -1.15
CA LYS A 528 27.98 1.20 -1.63
C LYS A 528 27.39 0.88 -3.02
N PRO A 529 26.17 1.34 -3.33
CA PRO A 529 25.54 1.15 -4.63
C PRO A 529 26.32 1.72 -5.80
N MET A 530 26.33 0.99 -6.92
CA MET A 530 26.91 1.44 -8.19
C MET A 530 26.13 2.64 -8.75
N LEU A 531 26.81 3.46 -9.53
CA LEU A 531 26.20 4.57 -10.25
C LEU A 531 25.28 4.07 -11.35
N VAL A 532 24.13 4.72 -11.50
CA VAL A 532 23.25 4.53 -12.66
C VAL A 532 23.33 5.79 -13.52
N PRO A 533 24.01 5.74 -14.67
CA PRO A 533 24.10 6.88 -15.58
C PRO A 533 22.72 7.34 -16.04
N LYS A 534 22.57 8.65 -16.30
CA LYS A 534 21.37 9.16 -16.96
C LYS A 534 21.39 8.76 -18.42
N VAL A 535 20.31 8.16 -18.89
CA VAL A 535 20.06 7.98 -20.32
C VAL A 535 19.50 9.30 -20.85
N LYS A 536 20.29 9.97 -21.71
CA LYS A 536 19.82 11.13 -22.48
C LYS A 536 18.79 10.68 -23.50
N ASN A 537 17.92 11.58 -23.95
CA ASN A 537 17.05 11.27 -25.08
C ASN A 537 17.84 11.33 -26.41
N TYR A 538 17.28 10.75 -27.48
CA TYR A 538 17.98 10.66 -28.77
C TYR A 538 18.37 12.03 -29.34
N GLU A 539 17.50 13.04 -29.22
CA GLU A 539 17.77 14.39 -29.71
C GLU A 539 18.95 15.06 -28.98
N GLU A 540 19.07 14.82 -27.67
CA GLU A 540 20.22 15.25 -26.88
C GLU A 540 21.52 14.59 -27.37
N ASP A 541 21.51 13.32 -27.76
CA ASP A 541 22.72 12.60 -28.19
C ASP A 541 23.04 12.72 -29.69
N LYS A 542 22.09 13.19 -30.51
CA LYS A 542 22.19 13.22 -31.98
C LYS A 542 23.50 13.81 -32.50
N HIS A 543 24.00 14.86 -31.83
CA HIS A 543 25.24 15.56 -32.18
C HIS A 543 26.53 14.83 -31.77
N VAL A 544 26.46 13.84 -30.87
CA VAL A 544 27.62 13.08 -30.35
C VAL A 544 27.66 11.61 -30.81
N ILE A 545 26.67 11.13 -31.58
CA ILE A 545 26.63 9.73 -32.07
C ILE A 545 27.90 9.32 -32.80
N GLY A 546 28.47 10.21 -33.62
CA GLY A 546 29.73 9.94 -34.32
C GLY A 546 30.90 9.72 -33.36
N ASP A 547 30.95 10.46 -32.26
CA ASP A 547 31.97 10.29 -31.22
C ASP A 547 31.73 9.03 -30.39
N LEU A 548 30.47 8.68 -30.10
CA LEU A 548 30.13 7.40 -29.46
C LEU A 548 30.61 6.21 -30.30
N ARG A 549 30.39 6.25 -31.62
CA ARG A 549 30.87 5.21 -32.54
C ARG A 549 32.41 5.14 -32.58
N ARG A 550 33.09 6.29 -32.70
CA ARG A 550 34.57 6.35 -32.76
C ARG A 550 35.21 5.76 -31.50
N ARG A 551 34.58 5.95 -30.34
CA ARG A 551 35.11 5.52 -29.04
C ARG A 551 34.64 4.12 -28.61
N ALA A 552 33.71 3.51 -29.34
CA ALA A 552 33.15 2.20 -29.00
C ALA A 552 34.20 1.09 -29.02
N THR A 553 35.19 1.15 -29.93
CA THR A 553 36.26 0.15 -30.03
C THR A 553 37.07 0.04 -28.74
N ASP A 554 37.44 1.18 -28.14
CA ASP A 554 38.19 1.22 -26.89
C ASP A 554 37.34 0.66 -25.74
N SER A 555 36.05 1.02 -25.70
CA SER A 555 35.10 0.47 -24.72
C SER A 555 34.96 -1.04 -24.82
N PHE A 556 34.80 -1.60 -26.03
CA PHE A 556 34.66 -3.03 -26.23
C PHE A 556 35.95 -3.78 -25.91
N ARG A 557 37.11 -3.22 -26.27
CA ARG A 557 38.42 -3.81 -25.97
C ARG A 557 38.65 -3.91 -24.46
N PHE A 558 38.39 -2.84 -23.73
CA PHE A 558 38.50 -2.84 -22.27
C PHE A 558 37.62 -3.93 -21.64
N VAL A 559 36.35 -4.04 -22.05
CA VAL A 559 35.44 -5.08 -21.52
C VAL A 559 35.95 -6.48 -21.83
N THR A 560 36.45 -6.73 -23.04
CA THR A 560 37.04 -8.02 -23.41
C THR A 560 38.28 -8.35 -22.57
N GLU A 561 39.18 -7.39 -22.35
CA GLU A 561 40.38 -7.54 -21.53
C GLU A 561 40.03 -7.80 -20.05
N ASP A 562 38.99 -7.13 -19.53
CA ASP A 562 38.48 -7.34 -18.19
C ASP A 562 37.91 -8.76 -18.00
N ILE A 563 37.11 -9.22 -18.96
CA ILE A 563 36.59 -10.59 -18.96
C ILE A 563 37.72 -11.61 -19.02
N ASP A 564 38.76 -11.37 -19.82
CA ASP A 564 39.92 -12.27 -19.90
C ASP A 564 40.71 -12.34 -18.60
N ARG A 565 40.85 -11.21 -17.90
CA ARG A 565 41.45 -11.16 -16.56
C ARG A 565 40.66 -12.02 -15.58
N ILE A 566 39.34 -11.83 -15.51
CA ILE A 566 38.46 -12.58 -14.60
C ILE A 566 38.47 -14.08 -14.93
N LEU A 567 38.41 -14.45 -16.22
CA LEU A 567 38.48 -15.85 -16.64
C LEU A 567 39.82 -16.50 -16.28
N ALA A 568 40.92 -15.75 -16.38
CA ALA A 568 42.25 -16.22 -15.98
C ALA A 568 42.35 -16.44 -14.46
N GLU A 569 41.80 -15.52 -13.66
CA GLU A 569 41.74 -15.62 -12.20
C GLU A 569 40.88 -16.81 -11.75
N ILE A 570 39.73 -17.04 -12.39
CA ILE A 570 38.89 -18.23 -12.11
C ILE A 570 39.62 -19.53 -12.44
N ALA A 571 40.40 -19.55 -13.54
CA ALA A 571 41.12 -20.74 -13.98
C ALA A 571 42.35 -21.05 -13.11
N ASN A 572 43.05 -20.03 -12.63
CA ASN A 572 44.26 -20.14 -11.83
C ASN A 572 44.22 -19.13 -10.66
N PRO A 573 43.49 -19.43 -9.57
CA PRO A 573 43.38 -18.51 -8.44
C PRO A 573 44.73 -18.38 -7.72
N GLU A 574 45.24 -17.14 -7.61
CA GLU A 574 46.45 -16.86 -6.84
C GLU A 574 46.12 -16.82 -5.33
N PRO A 575 46.98 -17.37 -4.44
CA PRO A 575 46.70 -17.41 -3.00
C PRO A 575 46.54 -16.03 -2.31
N ASP A 576 47.00 -14.96 -2.96
CA ASP A 576 46.99 -13.57 -2.46
C ASP A 576 46.24 -12.61 -3.41
N SER A 577 45.37 -13.10 -4.32
CA SER A 577 44.62 -12.21 -5.21
C SER A 577 43.61 -11.36 -4.43
N GLU A 578 43.51 -10.06 -4.75
CA GLU A 578 42.59 -9.13 -4.08
C GLU A 578 41.09 -9.48 -4.28
N GLU A 579 40.75 -10.38 -5.20
CA GLU A 579 39.37 -10.76 -5.56
C GLU A 579 39.19 -12.29 -5.57
N ASP A 580 38.75 -12.86 -4.45
CA ASP A 580 38.36 -14.28 -4.41
C ASP A 580 37.00 -14.49 -5.11
N LEU A 581 36.80 -15.67 -5.73
CA LEU A 581 35.59 -16.05 -6.47
C LEU A 581 34.24 -15.72 -5.75
N PRO A 582 34.10 -15.87 -4.42
CA PRO A 582 32.88 -15.47 -3.71
C PRO A 582 32.59 -13.96 -3.79
N ASP A 583 33.62 -13.11 -3.77
CA ASP A 583 33.46 -11.66 -3.85
C ASP A 583 33.09 -11.22 -5.28
N LEU A 584 33.66 -11.87 -6.30
CA LEU A 584 33.25 -11.71 -7.70
C LEU A 584 31.79 -12.12 -7.91
N LEU A 585 31.37 -13.29 -7.40
CA LEU A 585 29.97 -13.73 -7.51
C LEU A 585 29.03 -12.79 -6.78
N LYS A 586 29.43 -12.26 -5.63
CA LYS A 586 28.68 -11.24 -4.90
C LYS A 586 28.60 -9.94 -5.70
N MET A 587 29.69 -9.51 -6.35
CA MET A 587 29.72 -8.35 -7.23
C MET A 587 28.70 -8.49 -8.37
N TYR A 588 28.78 -9.56 -9.16
CA TYR A 588 27.88 -9.80 -10.30
C TYR A 588 26.40 -9.94 -9.88
N ASN A 589 26.12 -10.50 -8.70
CA ASN A 589 24.75 -10.67 -8.20
C ASN A 589 24.17 -9.42 -7.52
N SER A 590 25.00 -8.56 -6.93
CA SER A 590 24.57 -7.34 -6.23
C SER A 590 24.46 -6.12 -7.15
N ALA A 591 25.29 -6.03 -8.19
CA ALA A 591 25.30 -4.93 -9.17
C ALA A 591 23.93 -4.62 -9.81
N CYS A 592 23.00 -5.58 -9.79
CA CYS A 592 21.71 -5.50 -10.46
C CYS A 592 20.50 -5.21 -9.55
N ARG A 593 20.65 -4.93 -8.24
CA ARG A 593 19.51 -5.09 -7.30
C ARG A 593 19.15 -3.91 -6.37
N ASP A 594 19.86 -2.77 -6.39
CA ASP A 594 19.66 -1.74 -5.35
C ASP A 594 18.40 -0.86 -5.52
N ASP A 595 18.07 -0.44 -6.74
CA ASP A 595 16.87 0.39 -7.01
C ASP A 595 16.13 -0.07 -8.26
N GLU A 596 15.28 -1.10 -8.08
CA GLU A 596 14.48 -1.69 -9.15
C GLU A 596 13.62 -0.66 -9.92
N LYS A 597 13.14 0.40 -9.24
CA LYS A 597 12.34 1.45 -9.89
C LYS A 597 13.20 2.32 -10.78
N LEU A 598 14.38 2.70 -10.29
CA LEU A 598 15.34 3.45 -11.08
C LEU A 598 15.80 2.63 -12.29
N ILE A 599 16.17 1.36 -12.10
CA ILE A 599 16.61 0.46 -13.18
C ILE A 599 15.52 0.31 -14.24
N LYS A 600 14.27 0.02 -13.83
CA LYS A 600 13.13 -0.07 -14.78
C LYS A 600 12.91 1.22 -15.55
N LYS A 601 13.04 2.37 -14.87
CA LYS A 601 12.91 3.69 -15.51
C LYS A 601 14.04 3.90 -16.54
N THR A 602 15.29 3.70 -16.15
CA THR A 602 16.46 3.85 -17.03
C THR A 602 16.37 2.90 -18.24
N ASN A 603 15.95 1.65 -18.04
CA ASN A 603 15.74 0.69 -19.13
C ASN A 603 14.64 1.14 -20.11
N SER A 604 13.56 1.75 -19.59
CA SER A 604 12.51 2.33 -20.44
C SER A 604 13.01 3.53 -21.23
N GLU A 605 13.83 4.39 -20.62
CA GLU A 605 14.45 5.55 -21.30
C GLU A 605 15.40 5.09 -22.41
N LEU A 606 16.21 4.05 -22.17
CA LEU A 606 17.08 3.44 -23.19
C LEU A 606 16.29 2.81 -24.34
N GLY A 607 15.20 2.11 -24.04
CA GLY A 607 14.32 1.56 -25.06
C GLY A 607 13.71 2.63 -25.96
N GLN A 608 13.32 3.77 -25.38
CA GLN A 608 12.84 4.93 -26.14
C GLN A 608 13.94 5.50 -27.03
N TRP A 609 15.15 5.69 -26.50
CA TRP A 609 16.31 6.16 -27.28
C TRP A 609 16.59 5.28 -28.50
N ILE A 610 16.60 3.95 -28.33
CA ILE A 610 16.83 3.00 -29.45
C ILE A 610 15.73 3.12 -30.50
N SER A 611 14.47 3.24 -30.07
CA SER A 611 13.35 3.42 -30.98
C SER A 611 13.48 4.70 -31.81
N ASP A 612 13.86 5.81 -31.17
CA ASP A 612 14.02 7.11 -31.83
C ASP A 612 15.22 7.11 -32.79
N TYR A 613 16.36 6.52 -32.38
CA TYR A 613 17.53 6.31 -33.25
C TYR A 613 17.16 5.52 -34.51
N LEU A 614 16.43 4.42 -34.36
CA LEU A 614 16.02 3.59 -35.49
C LEU A 614 15.15 4.37 -36.48
N MET A 615 14.17 5.14 -35.98
CA MET A 615 13.31 5.96 -36.84
C MET A 615 14.08 7.04 -37.60
N ASP A 616 14.98 7.76 -36.92
CA ASP A 616 15.76 8.84 -37.55
C ASP A 616 16.77 8.31 -38.58
N ASN A 617 17.22 7.06 -38.42
CA ASN A 617 18.08 6.37 -39.38
C ASN A 617 17.30 5.59 -40.46
N GLY A 618 16.01 5.87 -40.64
CA GLY A 618 15.20 5.34 -41.74
C GLY A 618 14.61 3.95 -41.52
N TYR A 619 14.77 3.36 -40.33
CA TYR A 619 14.08 2.12 -39.99
C TYR A 619 12.62 2.41 -39.62
N GLN A 620 11.75 1.42 -39.85
CA GLN A 620 10.32 1.51 -39.50
C GLN A 620 9.97 0.49 -38.42
N PRO A 621 10.33 0.73 -37.15
CA PRO A 621 10.16 -0.25 -36.07
C PRO A 621 8.71 -0.62 -35.79
N HIS A 622 7.76 0.27 -36.11
CA HIS A 622 6.33 0.01 -36.01
C HIS A 622 5.84 -1.02 -37.05
N ILE A 623 6.42 -1.04 -38.26
CA ILE A 623 6.09 -2.00 -39.33
C ILE A 623 6.87 -3.30 -39.16
N TYR A 624 8.18 -3.21 -38.90
CA TYR A 624 9.09 -4.36 -38.82
C TYR A 624 9.39 -4.82 -37.40
N SER A 625 8.45 -4.64 -36.47
CA SER A 625 8.65 -4.91 -35.05
C SER A 625 9.12 -6.34 -34.76
N LEU A 626 8.66 -7.33 -35.52
CA LEU A 626 9.10 -8.72 -35.38
C LEU A 626 10.54 -8.93 -35.84
N LEU A 627 10.90 -8.39 -37.00
CA LEU A 627 12.25 -8.51 -37.55
C LEU A 627 13.27 -7.83 -36.62
N ILE A 628 12.94 -6.65 -36.11
CA ILE A 628 13.80 -5.94 -35.16
C ILE A 628 13.97 -6.74 -33.87
N LYS A 629 12.90 -7.36 -33.34
CA LYS A 629 13.03 -8.27 -32.19
C LYS A 629 13.97 -9.43 -32.50
N GLN A 630 13.90 -10.02 -33.68
CA GLN A 630 14.81 -11.10 -34.09
C GLN A 630 16.26 -10.63 -34.19
N MET A 631 16.50 -9.44 -34.75
CA MET A 631 17.83 -8.82 -34.81
C MET A 631 18.39 -8.58 -33.39
N VAL A 632 17.57 -8.05 -32.48
CA VAL A 632 17.96 -7.85 -31.08
C VAL A 632 18.27 -9.17 -30.39
N ILE A 633 17.44 -10.21 -30.55
CA ILE A 633 17.69 -11.55 -29.96
C ILE A 633 18.99 -12.16 -30.48
N MET A 634 19.32 -11.95 -31.76
CA MET A 634 20.58 -12.42 -32.34
C MET A 634 21.79 -11.63 -31.85
N ALA A 635 21.65 -10.30 -31.69
CA ALA A 635 22.72 -9.43 -31.26
C ALA A 635 23.00 -9.51 -29.75
N PHE A 636 22.00 -9.87 -28.95
CA PHE A 636 22.05 -9.93 -27.49
C PHE A 636 21.53 -11.29 -26.98
N PRO A 637 22.39 -12.32 -26.90
CA PRO A 637 21.99 -13.64 -26.41
C PRO A 637 21.57 -13.60 -24.93
N SER A 638 20.74 -14.56 -24.53
CA SER A 638 20.27 -14.65 -23.14
C SER A 638 21.43 -14.89 -22.16
N MET A 639 21.50 -14.03 -21.14
CA MET A 639 22.45 -14.05 -20.04
C MET A 639 21.76 -14.57 -18.77
N THR A 640 22.52 -15.22 -17.88
CA THR A 640 21.97 -15.71 -16.61
C THR A 640 21.73 -14.54 -15.66
N THR A 641 20.60 -14.53 -14.95
CA THR A 641 20.22 -13.44 -14.03
C THR A 641 20.77 -13.61 -12.61
N GLU A 642 21.35 -14.76 -12.32
CA GLU A 642 22.00 -15.10 -11.05
C GLU A 642 23.25 -15.94 -11.32
N TYR A 643 24.38 -15.40 -10.90
CA TYR A 643 25.69 -16.00 -11.13
C TYR A 643 26.03 -16.96 -10.00
N THR A 644 26.41 -18.18 -10.37
CA THR A 644 26.91 -19.22 -9.47
C THR A 644 28.33 -19.61 -9.90
N PRO A 645 29.12 -20.27 -9.05
CA PRO A 645 30.43 -20.77 -9.43
C PRO A 645 30.39 -21.58 -10.74
N ASP A 646 29.32 -22.34 -10.96
CA ASP A 646 29.18 -23.24 -12.10
C ASP A 646 28.81 -22.53 -13.41
N ASN A 647 28.13 -21.38 -13.34
CA ASN A 647 27.59 -20.71 -14.53
C ASN A 647 28.34 -19.42 -14.93
N LEU A 648 29.17 -18.86 -14.04
CA LEU A 648 29.87 -17.59 -14.26
C LEU A 648 30.76 -17.65 -15.50
N ASN A 649 31.57 -18.71 -15.62
CA ASN A 649 32.43 -18.93 -16.78
C ASN A 649 31.66 -18.94 -18.10
N GLN A 650 30.52 -19.62 -18.14
CA GLN A 650 29.70 -19.70 -19.35
C GLN A 650 29.10 -18.34 -19.72
N SER A 651 28.64 -17.58 -18.73
CA SER A 651 28.13 -16.22 -18.94
C SER A 651 29.23 -15.29 -19.48
N LEU A 652 30.40 -15.27 -18.85
CA LEU A 652 31.54 -14.43 -19.26
C LEU A 652 31.99 -14.72 -20.69
N VAL A 653 32.06 -16.01 -21.08
CA VAL A 653 32.41 -16.40 -22.45
C VAL A 653 31.37 -15.91 -23.47
N LYS A 654 30.07 -15.98 -23.14
CA LYS A 654 29.01 -15.45 -24.02
C LYS A 654 29.11 -13.93 -24.16
N GLU A 655 29.36 -13.22 -23.07
CA GLU A 655 29.55 -11.77 -23.10
C GLU A 655 30.74 -11.37 -23.97
N LYS A 656 31.88 -12.05 -23.79
CA LYS A 656 33.07 -11.87 -24.63
C LYS A 656 32.79 -12.13 -26.11
N GLN A 657 32.02 -13.16 -26.45
CA GLN A 657 31.64 -13.45 -27.84
C GLN A 657 30.88 -12.27 -28.48
N VAL A 658 29.97 -11.64 -27.73
CA VAL A 658 29.25 -10.45 -28.19
C VAL A 658 30.22 -9.30 -28.45
N MET A 659 31.10 -8.98 -27.49
CA MET A 659 32.06 -7.87 -27.62
C MET A 659 33.03 -8.09 -28.78
N ASN A 660 33.56 -9.30 -28.94
CA ASN A 660 34.44 -9.65 -30.06
C ASN A 660 33.73 -9.50 -31.42
N GLY A 661 32.46 -9.87 -31.52
CA GLY A 661 31.69 -9.67 -32.75
C GLY A 661 31.61 -8.20 -33.17
N TYR A 662 31.49 -7.27 -32.21
CA TYR A 662 31.49 -5.83 -32.49
C TYR A 662 32.89 -5.29 -32.81
N LEU A 663 33.94 -5.81 -32.17
CA LEU A 663 35.33 -5.47 -32.50
C LEU A 663 35.66 -5.87 -33.96
N GLU A 664 35.34 -7.10 -34.36
CA GLU A 664 35.54 -7.58 -35.73
C GLU A 664 34.76 -6.77 -36.77
N ALA A 665 33.55 -6.34 -36.45
CA ALA A 665 32.75 -5.48 -37.33
C ALA A 665 33.41 -4.11 -37.51
N THR A 666 33.94 -3.52 -36.44
CA THR A 666 34.60 -2.21 -36.50
C THR A 666 35.91 -2.26 -37.29
N GLU A 667 36.67 -3.36 -37.17
CA GLU A 667 37.88 -3.58 -37.96
C GLU A 667 37.57 -3.73 -39.46
N LYS A 668 36.46 -4.39 -39.82
CA LYS A 668 36.00 -4.53 -41.21
C LYS A 668 35.55 -3.21 -41.81
N ASP A 669 34.82 -2.39 -41.05
CA ASP A 669 34.38 -1.06 -41.51
C ASP A 669 35.59 -0.14 -41.74
N ASN A 670 36.54 -0.11 -40.81
CA ASN A 670 37.80 0.63 -40.97
C ASN A 670 38.62 0.14 -42.18
N PHE A 671 38.58 -1.17 -42.49
CA PHE A 671 39.24 -1.71 -43.68
C PHE A 671 38.55 -1.23 -44.97
N LEU A 672 37.22 -1.22 -45.01
CA LEU A 672 36.44 -0.77 -46.17
C LEU A 672 36.61 0.74 -46.41
N ASP A 673 36.61 1.56 -45.35
CA ASP A 673 36.83 3.02 -45.44
C ASP A 673 38.26 3.38 -45.88
N ASN A 674 39.24 2.50 -45.66
CA ASN A 674 40.62 2.68 -46.14
C ASN A 674 40.85 2.17 -47.58
N VAL A 675 39.93 1.35 -48.10
CA VAL A 675 39.98 0.77 -49.46
C VAL A 675 39.16 1.59 -50.47
N LEU A 676 38.09 2.24 -50.01
CA LEU A 676 37.31 3.23 -50.76
C LEU A 676 38.01 4.60 -50.78
#